data_AF-A0A8C1TEW3-F1
#
_entry.id   AF-A0A8C1TEW3-F1
#
_cell.length_a   1.000
_cell.length_b   1.000
_cell.length_c   1.000
_cell.angle_alpha   90.00
_cell.angle_beta   90.00
_cell.angle_gamma   90.00
#
_symmetry.space_group_name_H-M   'P 1'
#
loop_
_entity.id
_entity.type
_entity.pdbx_description
1 polymer ?
#
loop_
_entity_poly.entity_id
_entity_poly.type
_entity_poly.pdbx_seq_one_letter_code
_entity_poly.pdbx_strand_id
1 'polypeptide(L)'
;MAKNGNDAEIDEGLYSRQLYVLGHDAMKRMQSSNVLISGLRGLGVEIAKNIILGGVKSVTLHDQGVAEWKDLSSQFYLREEDLGKNRADVSQTRLAELNSYVPVTSYTGVLTNEYLTKFQVVVLTNSSLDEQISLGDFCHSNGIKLIVADTRGLFGQLFCDFGEEMTVFDTNGEQPLSAMISMITKDSAGVVTCLDEARHGFESGDFVTFTEVQGMTELNGCEPIEIKTLDVFGTCCVRLLCHGLLYIDFLFFFLLQACTGKFMPIMQWLYFDAVECLPEAEDAVLTEEECAPRNCRYDGQIAVFGSKLQELLAKQRYFLKMKSETAAAAVKLMNPSVRITGHQNRVGPDTEKVYDDDFFESLDGVTNALDNVDARMYMDRRCVYYRKPLLESGTLGTKGNVQVVIPFLTESYSSSQDPPEKSIPICTLKNFPNAIEHTLQWARDEFEGLFKQPVENALQYLTDPKFMERTLKLPGAQPLEVVEAVYKSLVTDYPRSWEDCVAWARNHFQCQYNNNIRQLLHNFPPDQVSSGAPFWSGPKRCPHPLEFSTNNDLHMDYIMAAANLLAQSYGLPGSTERSVLTKLLQDIKVPEFIPKSGVKIHVSDQELQSANASIGKRRRRVAEPICFVPLCPIEFEKDDDTNFHMDFIVAASNLRAENYDIPPADRHKSKLIAGKIIPAIATTTAAVVGLVCLELLKIVQGHKKLESYKNGFMNLALPFFGFSEPIAAPKHKVTNSIVQHYSSRAGVPLNMNELFNTCFLSQYYEIDWTLWDRFEVKGIQSSGEEMTLRQFLDYFKVILDAHC
;
A
#
# COMPACT_ATOMS: atom_id res chain seq x y z
N MET A 1 26.30 -2.65 -19.10
CA MET A 1 26.64 -3.70 -20.09
C MET A 1 25.84 -4.93 -19.72
N ALA A 2 25.08 -5.52 -20.65
CA ALA A 2 24.41 -6.79 -20.39
C ALA A 2 25.44 -7.91 -20.25
N LYS A 3 25.31 -8.76 -19.23
CA LYS A 3 26.07 -10.02 -19.13
C LYS A 3 25.28 -11.10 -19.84
N ASN A 4 25.93 -11.85 -20.75
CA ASN A 4 25.35 -13.10 -21.24
C ASN A 4 25.53 -14.17 -20.14
N GLY A 5 24.45 -14.48 -19.44
CA GLY A 5 24.29 -15.63 -18.55
C GLY A 5 23.11 -16.48 -19.04
N ASN A 6 23.11 -17.79 -18.75
CA ASN A 6 22.19 -18.74 -19.39
C ASN A 6 20.86 -18.96 -18.63
N ASP A 7 20.58 -18.12 -17.64
CA ASP A 7 19.27 -17.92 -17.01
C ASP A 7 18.89 -16.44 -17.17
N ALA A 8 17.61 -16.15 -17.37
CA ALA A 8 17.10 -14.78 -17.42
C ALA A 8 17.00 -14.22 -15.99
N GLU A 9 18.09 -13.60 -15.52
CA GLU A 9 18.14 -12.89 -14.24
C GLU A 9 17.04 -11.80 -14.20
N ILE A 10 16.12 -11.88 -13.24
CA ILE A 10 14.98 -10.98 -13.17
C ILE A 10 15.45 -9.60 -12.69
N ASP A 11 15.08 -8.55 -13.42
CA ASP A 11 15.31 -7.17 -13.01
C ASP A 11 14.45 -6.80 -11.78
N GLU A 12 14.98 -7.05 -10.58
CA GLU A 12 14.29 -6.70 -9.33
C GLU A 12 14.08 -5.19 -9.18
N GLY A 13 14.84 -4.35 -9.87
CA GLY A 13 14.65 -2.89 -9.88
C GLY A 13 13.36 -2.50 -10.63
N LEU A 14 13.13 -3.08 -11.81
CA LEU A 14 11.91 -2.88 -12.58
C LEU A 14 10.71 -3.59 -11.95
N TYR A 15 10.85 -4.86 -11.58
CA TYR A 15 9.73 -5.72 -11.18
C TYR A 15 9.45 -5.76 -9.67
N SER A 16 10.20 -5.02 -8.82
CA SER A 16 10.13 -5.07 -7.34
C SER A 16 8.70 -5.23 -6.79
N ARG A 17 7.79 -4.32 -7.15
CA ARG A 17 6.42 -4.28 -6.60
C ARG A 17 5.53 -5.41 -7.10
N GLN A 18 5.82 -5.95 -8.28
CA GLN A 18 5.17 -7.12 -8.87
C GLN A 18 5.72 -8.44 -8.31
N LEU A 19 7.01 -8.52 -7.97
CA LEU A 19 7.62 -9.70 -7.35
C LEU A 19 7.03 -10.02 -5.98
N TYR A 20 6.68 -8.99 -5.19
CA TYR A 20 5.94 -9.18 -3.93
C TYR A 20 4.47 -9.63 -4.10
N VAL A 21 3.97 -9.73 -5.35
CA VAL A 21 2.64 -10.28 -5.68
C VAL A 21 2.76 -11.68 -6.29
N LEU A 22 3.67 -11.87 -7.24
CA LEU A 22 3.77 -13.11 -8.02
C LEU A 22 4.80 -14.11 -7.47
N GLY A 23 5.91 -13.62 -6.92
CA GLY A 23 7.11 -14.40 -6.63
C GLY A 23 7.95 -14.73 -7.89
N HIS A 24 9.25 -14.92 -7.69
CA HIS A 24 10.22 -15.14 -8.78
C HIS A 24 9.88 -16.32 -9.68
N ASP A 25 9.37 -17.43 -9.14
CA ASP A 25 9.11 -18.63 -9.94
C ASP A 25 7.88 -18.50 -10.85
N ALA A 26 6.88 -17.69 -10.47
CA ALA A 26 5.81 -17.31 -11.38
C ALA A 26 6.36 -16.40 -12.50
N MET A 27 7.20 -15.42 -12.14
CA MET A 27 7.85 -14.51 -13.09
C MET A 27 8.71 -15.26 -14.13
N LYS A 28 9.51 -16.25 -13.71
CA LYS A 28 10.28 -17.13 -14.62
C LYS A 28 9.37 -17.85 -15.63
N ARG A 29 8.19 -18.32 -15.19
CA ARG A 29 7.22 -18.99 -16.08
C ARG A 29 6.62 -18.02 -17.09
N MET A 30 6.33 -16.77 -16.71
CA MET A 30 5.91 -15.71 -17.65
C MET A 30 6.98 -15.42 -18.71
N GLN A 31 8.24 -15.28 -18.30
CA GLN A 31 9.39 -15.04 -19.18
C GLN A 31 9.67 -16.22 -20.15
N SER A 32 9.01 -17.37 -19.97
CA SER A 32 9.03 -18.50 -20.91
C SER A 32 7.87 -18.53 -21.91
N SER A 33 6.80 -17.75 -21.68
CA SER A 33 5.52 -17.82 -22.40
C SER A 33 5.37 -16.77 -23.52
N ASN A 34 5.17 -17.23 -24.76
CA ASN A 34 4.76 -16.40 -25.90
C ASN A 34 3.25 -16.18 -25.87
N VAL A 35 2.79 -14.94 -26.12
CA VAL A 35 1.37 -14.56 -26.11
C VAL A 35 0.91 -14.01 -27.46
N LEU A 36 -0.25 -14.42 -27.93
CA LEU A 36 -0.99 -13.82 -29.05
C LEU A 36 -2.19 -13.02 -28.53
N ILE A 37 -2.43 -11.83 -29.07
CA ILE A 37 -3.58 -10.99 -28.79
C ILE A 37 -4.27 -10.64 -30.11
N SER A 38 -5.48 -11.15 -30.33
CA SER A 38 -6.30 -10.92 -31.53
C SER A 38 -7.34 -9.82 -31.28
N GLY A 39 -7.40 -8.85 -32.18
CA GLY A 39 -8.17 -7.60 -32.08
C GLY A 39 -7.42 -6.53 -31.28
N LEU A 40 -7.11 -5.38 -31.89
CA LEU A 40 -6.35 -4.27 -31.28
C LEU A 40 -7.18 -2.98 -31.13
N ARG A 41 -8.47 -3.14 -30.78
CA ARG A 41 -9.33 -2.08 -30.22
C ARG A 41 -8.94 -1.76 -28.77
N GLY A 42 -9.68 -0.86 -28.11
CA GLY A 42 -9.45 -0.46 -26.71
C GLY A 42 -9.23 -1.62 -25.73
N LEU A 43 -10.06 -2.66 -25.84
CA LEU A 43 -9.90 -3.90 -25.06
C LEU A 43 -8.52 -4.56 -25.32
N GLY A 44 -8.22 -4.89 -26.58
CA GLY A 44 -6.96 -5.53 -26.97
C GLY A 44 -5.69 -4.76 -26.62
N VAL A 45 -5.72 -3.42 -26.71
CA VAL A 45 -4.55 -2.58 -26.37
C VAL A 45 -4.32 -2.47 -24.86
N GLU A 46 -5.39 -2.45 -24.05
CA GLU A 46 -5.29 -2.45 -22.59
C GLU A 46 -4.71 -3.78 -22.07
N ILE A 47 -5.20 -4.89 -22.64
CA ILE A 47 -4.65 -6.24 -22.42
C ILE A 47 -3.16 -6.27 -22.80
N ALA A 48 -2.80 -5.79 -23.99
CA ALA A 48 -1.43 -5.76 -24.47
C ALA A 48 -0.52 -4.94 -23.54
N LYS A 49 -0.94 -3.74 -23.13
CA LYS A 49 -0.20 -2.91 -22.16
C LYS A 49 0.12 -3.69 -20.89
N ASN A 50 -0.88 -4.32 -20.29
CA ASN A 50 -0.71 -4.99 -19.01
C ASN A 50 0.16 -6.25 -19.13
N ILE A 51 0.04 -7.01 -20.22
CA ILE A 51 0.91 -8.18 -20.51
C ILE A 51 2.37 -7.77 -20.73
N ILE A 52 2.61 -6.67 -21.45
CA ILE A 52 3.95 -6.18 -21.76
C ILE A 52 4.62 -5.61 -20.50
N LEU A 53 3.92 -4.78 -19.72
CA LEU A 53 4.38 -4.36 -18.39
C LEU A 53 4.62 -5.56 -17.47
N GLY A 54 3.83 -6.62 -17.62
CA GLY A 54 3.98 -7.88 -16.90
C GLY A 54 5.32 -8.59 -17.10
N GLY A 55 5.95 -8.49 -18.27
CA GLY A 55 7.23 -9.15 -18.54
C GLY A 55 7.13 -10.60 -19.04
N VAL A 56 6.18 -10.89 -19.94
CA VAL A 56 6.14 -12.19 -20.66
C VAL A 56 7.26 -12.32 -21.70
N LYS A 57 7.51 -13.52 -22.22
CA LYS A 57 8.60 -13.77 -23.19
C LYS A 57 8.52 -12.95 -24.48
N SER A 58 7.31 -12.80 -25.03
CA SER A 58 7.04 -12.01 -26.23
C SER A 58 5.53 -11.83 -26.42
N VAL A 59 5.14 -10.79 -27.16
CA VAL A 59 3.74 -10.50 -27.50
C VAL A 59 3.59 -10.33 -29.01
N THR A 60 2.68 -11.08 -29.62
CA THR A 60 2.20 -10.82 -30.99
C THR A 60 0.83 -10.17 -30.96
N LEU A 61 0.72 -9.02 -31.62
CA LEU A 61 -0.50 -8.26 -31.85
C LEU A 61 -1.09 -8.69 -33.20
N HIS A 62 -2.35 -9.11 -33.23
CA HIS A 62 -3.06 -9.46 -34.46
C HIS A 62 -4.31 -8.59 -34.65
N ASP A 63 -4.43 -7.95 -35.81
CA ASP A 63 -5.67 -7.32 -36.26
C ASP A 63 -5.66 -7.22 -37.79
N GLN A 64 -6.79 -7.47 -38.43
CA GLN A 64 -6.97 -7.29 -39.89
C GLN A 64 -7.63 -5.96 -40.23
N GLY A 65 -8.28 -5.32 -39.26
CA GLY A 65 -9.01 -4.07 -39.44
C GLY A 65 -8.14 -2.84 -39.37
N VAL A 66 -8.64 -1.78 -40.00
CA VAL A 66 -8.08 -0.43 -39.92
C VAL A 66 -8.62 0.35 -38.73
N ALA A 67 -7.90 1.38 -38.31
CA ALA A 67 -8.33 2.31 -37.28
C ALA A 67 -9.52 3.17 -37.75
N GLU A 68 -10.62 3.14 -37.00
CA GLU A 68 -11.85 3.91 -37.24
C GLU A 68 -12.09 4.92 -36.10
N TRP A 69 -12.89 5.98 -36.34
CA TRP A 69 -13.19 7.03 -35.33
C TRP A 69 -13.64 6.48 -33.97
N LYS A 70 -14.51 5.47 -33.98
CA LYS A 70 -15.04 4.78 -32.79
C LYS A 70 -13.97 4.03 -31.99
N ASP A 71 -12.85 3.64 -32.60
CA ASP A 71 -11.78 2.93 -31.89
C ASP A 71 -11.02 3.90 -30.97
N LEU A 72 -10.90 5.18 -31.35
CA LEU A 72 -10.21 6.22 -30.55
C LEU A 72 -10.96 6.60 -29.24
N SER A 73 -12.16 6.06 -29.01
CA SER A 73 -12.92 6.25 -27.77
C SER A 73 -12.31 5.48 -26.59
N SER A 74 -11.50 4.46 -26.84
CA SER A 74 -10.81 3.66 -25.80
C SER A 74 -9.41 3.20 -26.18
N GLN A 75 -9.03 3.19 -27.47
CA GLN A 75 -7.69 2.81 -27.91
C GLN A 75 -6.71 3.98 -27.74
N PHE A 76 -6.04 4.03 -26.59
CA PHE A 76 -5.20 5.16 -26.16
C PHE A 76 -3.85 5.29 -26.89
N TYR A 77 -3.47 4.36 -27.77
CA TYR A 77 -2.31 4.50 -28.67
C TYR A 77 -2.66 4.95 -30.08
N LEU A 78 -3.91 4.79 -30.55
CA LEU A 78 -4.35 5.37 -31.82
C LEU A 78 -4.33 6.90 -31.78
N ARG A 79 -3.98 7.51 -32.91
CA ARG A 79 -4.03 8.95 -33.14
C ARG A 79 -4.94 9.25 -34.31
N GLU A 80 -5.39 10.50 -34.42
CA GLU A 80 -6.27 10.93 -35.53
C GLU A 80 -5.54 10.86 -36.89
N GLU A 81 -4.21 10.98 -36.87
CA GLU A 81 -3.31 10.71 -38.00
C GLU A 81 -3.11 9.21 -38.34
N ASP A 82 -3.64 8.28 -37.54
CA ASP A 82 -3.55 6.83 -37.77
C ASP A 82 -4.82 6.21 -38.37
N LEU A 83 -5.89 7.01 -38.54
CA LEU A 83 -7.13 6.56 -39.17
C LEU A 83 -6.88 5.96 -40.55
N GLY A 84 -7.49 4.81 -40.83
CA GLY A 84 -7.31 4.06 -42.07
C GLY A 84 -6.03 3.19 -42.16
N LYS A 85 -5.11 3.27 -41.19
CA LYS A 85 -3.98 2.33 -41.06
C LYS A 85 -4.39 1.08 -40.26
N ASN A 86 -3.67 -0.03 -40.40
CA ASN A 86 -3.93 -1.25 -39.60
C ASN A 86 -3.68 -1.01 -38.10
N ARG A 87 -4.59 -1.46 -37.22
CA ARG A 87 -4.52 -1.20 -35.77
C ARG A 87 -3.34 -1.87 -35.05
N ALA A 88 -2.93 -3.07 -35.46
CA ALA A 88 -1.81 -3.77 -34.85
C ALA A 88 -0.47 -3.10 -35.21
N ASP A 89 -0.25 -2.80 -36.48
CA ASP A 89 1.00 -2.18 -36.98
C ASP A 89 1.27 -0.80 -36.33
N VAL A 90 0.26 0.08 -36.24
CA VAL A 90 0.44 1.42 -35.62
C VAL A 90 0.56 1.39 -34.09
N SER A 91 0.16 0.28 -33.45
CA SER A 91 0.25 0.12 -32.00
C SER A 91 1.56 -0.54 -31.59
N GLN A 92 2.18 -1.35 -32.46
CA GLN A 92 3.37 -2.16 -32.15
C GLN A 92 4.52 -1.34 -31.54
N THR A 93 4.94 -0.23 -32.15
CA THR A 93 6.05 0.59 -31.65
C THR A 93 5.77 1.14 -30.25
N ARG A 94 4.56 1.70 -30.08
CA ARG A 94 4.13 2.40 -28.84
C ARG A 94 3.90 1.42 -27.68
N LEU A 95 3.55 0.17 -28.00
CA LEU A 95 3.48 -0.94 -27.04
C LEU A 95 4.87 -1.49 -26.70
N ALA A 96 5.81 -1.55 -27.66
CA ALA A 96 7.19 -1.98 -27.41
C ALA A 96 7.96 -1.02 -26.49
N GLU A 97 7.62 0.27 -26.48
CA GLU A 97 8.20 1.28 -25.58
C GLU A 97 7.88 1.03 -24.08
N LEU A 98 6.88 0.20 -23.74
CA LEU A 98 6.48 -0.06 -22.36
C LEU A 98 7.49 -0.92 -21.57
N ASN A 99 8.16 -1.87 -22.23
CA ASN A 99 9.06 -2.81 -21.57
C ASN A 99 10.11 -3.34 -22.54
N SER A 100 11.36 -2.91 -22.37
CA SER A 100 12.50 -3.31 -23.21
C SER A 100 12.87 -4.79 -23.12
N TYR A 101 12.36 -5.52 -22.11
CA TYR A 101 12.56 -6.96 -21.97
C TYR A 101 11.56 -7.80 -22.80
N VAL A 102 10.49 -7.20 -23.35
CA VAL A 102 9.40 -7.92 -24.04
C VAL A 102 9.36 -7.54 -25.53
N PRO A 103 9.81 -8.42 -26.44
CA PRO A 103 9.64 -8.22 -27.87
C PRO A 103 8.15 -8.19 -28.25
N VAL A 104 7.72 -7.10 -28.86
CA VAL A 104 6.36 -6.91 -29.41
C VAL A 104 6.41 -6.96 -30.93
N THR A 105 5.53 -7.74 -31.56
CA THR A 105 5.44 -7.90 -33.02
C THR A 105 4.00 -7.74 -33.50
N SER A 106 3.79 -7.30 -34.75
CA SER A 106 2.46 -7.30 -35.38
C SER A 106 2.29 -8.45 -36.38
N TYR A 107 1.04 -8.85 -36.60
CA TYR A 107 0.62 -9.81 -37.61
C TYR A 107 -0.74 -9.40 -38.19
N THR A 108 -0.85 -9.34 -39.51
CA THR A 108 -2.04 -8.81 -40.21
C THR A 108 -2.65 -9.81 -41.21
N GLY A 109 -2.16 -11.05 -41.21
CA GLY A 109 -2.71 -12.14 -42.01
C GLY A 109 -3.87 -12.88 -41.34
N VAL A 110 -4.30 -13.99 -41.92
CA VAL A 110 -5.30 -14.88 -41.30
C VAL A 110 -4.65 -15.73 -40.21
N LEU A 111 -5.32 -15.88 -39.07
CA LEU A 111 -4.91 -16.85 -38.04
C LEU A 111 -5.19 -18.26 -38.56
N THR A 112 -4.12 -19.04 -38.77
CA THR A 112 -4.23 -20.47 -39.07
C THR A 112 -3.86 -21.29 -37.83
N ASN A 113 -4.41 -22.49 -37.72
CA ASN A 113 -4.10 -23.43 -36.64
C ASN A 113 -2.58 -23.66 -36.51
N GLU A 114 -1.88 -23.82 -37.64
CA GLU A 114 -0.41 -23.92 -37.70
C GLU A 114 0.29 -22.68 -37.10
N TYR A 115 -0.26 -21.48 -37.29
CA TYR A 115 0.29 -20.25 -36.72
C TYR A 115 0.08 -20.17 -35.19
N LEU A 116 -1.03 -20.69 -34.67
CA LEU A 116 -1.35 -20.68 -33.23
C LEU A 116 -0.37 -21.53 -32.41
N THR A 117 0.20 -22.60 -32.97
CA THR A 117 1.15 -23.51 -32.28
C THR A 117 2.42 -22.83 -31.75
N LYS A 118 2.68 -21.57 -32.11
CA LYS A 118 3.82 -20.76 -31.64
C LYS A 118 3.62 -20.17 -30.24
N PHE A 119 2.38 -20.16 -29.74
CA PHE A 119 1.97 -19.43 -28.54
C PHE A 119 1.61 -20.40 -27.41
N GLN A 120 1.83 -19.95 -26.17
CA GLN A 120 1.39 -20.66 -24.97
C GLN A 120 0.00 -20.19 -24.54
N VAL A 121 -0.31 -18.91 -24.79
CA VAL A 121 -1.62 -18.30 -24.55
C VAL A 121 -2.10 -17.53 -25.78
N VAL A 122 -3.37 -17.71 -26.14
CA VAL A 122 -4.08 -17.00 -27.21
C VAL A 122 -5.23 -16.23 -26.60
N VAL A 123 -5.22 -14.90 -26.73
CA VAL A 123 -6.32 -14.02 -26.34
C VAL A 123 -7.10 -13.61 -27.60
N LEU A 124 -8.41 -13.84 -27.61
CA LEU A 124 -9.32 -13.38 -28.67
C LEU A 124 -10.20 -12.24 -28.15
N THR A 125 -10.23 -11.12 -28.87
CA THR A 125 -11.09 -9.97 -28.54
C THR A 125 -11.90 -9.48 -29.73
N ASN A 126 -13.19 -9.22 -29.50
CA ASN A 126 -14.15 -8.75 -30.51
C ASN A 126 -14.22 -9.58 -31.82
N SER A 127 -13.80 -10.85 -31.76
CA SER A 127 -13.93 -11.85 -32.81
C SER A 127 -15.39 -12.30 -33.03
N SER A 128 -15.61 -13.11 -34.07
CA SER A 128 -16.92 -13.77 -34.27
C SER A 128 -17.05 -15.04 -33.42
N LEU A 129 -18.27 -15.45 -33.06
CA LEU A 129 -18.48 -16.69 -32.30
C LEU A 129 -17.98 -17.93 -33.06
N ASP A 130 -18.16 -17.96 -34.38
CA ASP A 130 -17.66 -19.05 -35.24
C ASP A 130 -16.12 -19.15 -35.21
N GLU A 131 -15.42 -18.01 -35.16
CA GLU A 131 -13.97 -17.93 -34.99
C GLU A 131 -13.56 -18.32 -33.55
N GLN A 132 -14.30 -17.88 -32.54
CA GLN A 132 -14.04 -18.25 -31.13
C GLN A 132 -14.14 -19.77 -30.92
N ILE A 133 -15.14 -20.42 -31.51
CA ILE A 133 -15.29 -21.89 -31.49
C ILE A 133 -14.18 -22.54 -32.32
N SER A 134 -14.01 -22.17 -33.59
CA SER A 134 -13.05 -22.83 -34.50
C SER A 134 -11.59 -22.71 -34.07
N LEU A 135 -11.20 -21.61 -33.42
CA LEU A 135 -9.86 -21.46 -32.86
C LEU A 135 -9.77 -22.04 -31.44
N GLY A 136 -10.86 -22.00 -30.67
CA GLY A 136 -10.94 -22.56 -29.32
C GLY A 136 -10.81 -24.08 -29.28
N ASP A 137 -11.59 -24.80 -30.10
CA ASP A 137 -11.50 -26.25 -30.28
C ASP A 137 -10.06 -26.69 -30.61
N PHE A 138 -9.37 -25.92 -31.45
CA PHE A 138 -7.98 -26.17 -31.79
C PHE A 138 -7.03 -25.87 -30.62
N CYS A 139 -7.17 -24.73 -29.94
CA CYS A 139 -6.34 -24.38 -28.79
C CYS A 139 -6.43 -25.45 -27.69
N HIS A 140 -7.66 -25.81 -27.30
CA HIS A 140 -7.96 -26.85 -26.31
C HIS A 140 -7.28 -28.17 -26.67
N SER A 141 -7.53 -28.66 -27.90
CA SER A 141 -6.98 -29.93 -28.42
C SER A 141 -5.45 -29.98 -28.52
N ASN A 142 -4.78 -28.83 -28.43
CA ASN A 142 -3.31 -28.71 -28.51
C ASN A 142 -2.68 -28.19 -27.20
N GLY A 143 -3.46 -28.06 -26.12
CA GLY A 143 -3.00 -27.58 -24.81
C GLY A 143 -2.64 -26.09 -24.75
N ILE A 144 -2.96 -25.32 -25.80
CA ILE A 144 -2.77 -23.87 -25.89
C ILE A 144 -3.84 -23.22 -25.02
N LYS A 145 -3.45 -22.36 -24.10
CA LYS A 145 -4.39 -21.72 -23.16
C LYS A 145 -5.18 -20.63 -23.90
N LEU A 146 -6.50 -20.70 -23.87
CA LEU A 146 -7.40 -19.77 -24.54
C LEU A 146 -8.01 -18.78 -23.54
N ILE A 147 -8.06 -17.51 -23.92
CA ILE A 147 -8.87 -16.50 -23.24
C ILE A 147 -9.69 -15.76 -24.30
N VAL A 148 -10.99 -15.59 -24.07
CA VAL A 148 -11.89 -14.85 -24.96
C VAL A 148 -12.54 -13.73 -24.16
N ALA A 149 -12.58 -12.52 -24.72
CA ALA A 149 -13.28 -11.42 -24.08
C ALA A 149 -13.92 -10.43 -25.06
N ASP A 150 -15.05 -9.87 -24.66
CA ASP A 150 -15.87 -9.05 -25.53
C ASP A 150 -16.51 -7.89 -24.77
N THR A 151 -16.40 -6.69 -25.33
CA THR A 151 -16.95 -5.44 -24.81
C THR A 151 -18.04 -4.89 -25.73
N ARG A 152 -19.23 -4.62 -25.18
CA ARG A 152 -20.44 -4.19 -25.89
C ARG A 152 -21.20 -3.12 -25.08
N GLY A 153 -20.77 -1.86 -25.17
CA GLY A 153 -21.47 -0.72 -24.55
C GLY A 153 -21.32 -0.66 -23.02
N LEU A 154 -22.33 -1.16 -22.30
CA LEU A 154 -22.28 -1.37 -20.83
C LEU A 154 -22.21 -2.87 -20.44
N PHE A 155 -22.07 -3.78 -21.42
CA PHE A 155 -22.00 -5.24 -21.22
C PHE A 155 -20.63 -5.82 -21.62
N GLY A 156 -20.01 -6.58 -20.72
CA GLY A 156 -18.74 -7.27 -20.92
C GLY A 156 -18.85 -8.77 -20.64
N GLN A 157 -18.05 -9.58 -21.34
CA GLN A 157 -17.89 -11.01 -21.07
C GLN A 157 -16.42 -11.43 -21.10
N LEU A 158 -16.10 -12.44 -20.31
CA LEU A 158 -14.79 -13.09 -20.22
C LEU A 158 -15.00 -14.61 -20.13
N PHE A 159 -14.24 -15.36 -20.93
CA PHE A 159 -14.16 -16.81 -20.90
C PHE A 159 -12.69 -17.25 -20.81
N CYS A 160 -12.41 -18.23 -19.96
CA CYS A 160 -11.09 -18.86 -19.81
C CYS A 160 -11.21 -20.36 -20.04
N ASP A 161 -10.41 -20.88 -20.97
CA ASP A 161 -10.23 -22.31 -21.19
C ASP A 161 -8.74 -22.64 -21.16
N PHE A 162 -8.34 -23.31 -20.09
CA PHE A 162 -6.95 -23.69 -19.84
C PHE A 162 -6.70 -25.18 -20.07
N GLY A 163 -7.58 -25.86 -20.82
CA GLY A 163 -7.52 -27.30 -21.11
C GLY A 163 -8.05 -28.17 -19.97
N GLU A 164 -8.16 -29.48 -20.23
CA GLU A 164 -8.67 -30.46 -19.24
C GLU A 164 -7.79 -30.56 -17.98
N GLU A 165 -6.47 -30.35 -18.11
CA GLU A 165 -5.51 -30.39 -17.01
C GLU A 165 -4.73 -29.06 -16.85
N MET A 166 -4.75 -28.51 -15.63
CA MET A 166 -3.95 -27.37 -15.22
C MET A 166 -3.55 -27.50 -13.75
N THR A 167 -2.25 -27.40 -13.45
CA THR A 167 -1.75 -27.32 -12.08
C THR A 167 -1.82 -25.88 -11.57
N VAL A 168 -2.51 -25.67 -10.46
CA VAL A 168 -2.47 -24.43 -9.68
C VAL A 168 -1.56 -24.66 -8.47
N PHE A 169 -0.49 -23.88 -8.36
CA PHE A 169 0.55 -23.98 -7.32
C PHE A 169 0.22 -23.16 -6.06
N ASP A 170 -0.73 -22.24 -6.17
CA ASP A 170 -1.21 -21.35 -5.12
C ASP A 170 -2.61 -20.88 -5.55
N THR A 171 -3.61 -21.08 -4.69
CA THR A 171 -5.01 -20.78 -4.99
C THR A 171 -5.49 -19.41 -4.50
N ASN A 172 -4.76 -18.73 -3.61
CA ASN A 172 -5.27 -17.56 -2.88
C ASN A 172 -4.33 -16.35 -2.80
N GLY A 173 -3.02 -16.54 -3.03
CA GLY A 173 -2.03 -15.46 -3.02
C GLY A 173 -1.63 -14.94 -1.63
N GLU A 174 -2.14 -15.53 -0.55
CA GLU A 174 -1.80 -15.15 0.82
C GLU A 174 -0.44 -15.74 1.23
N GLN A 175 0.18 -15.15 2.26
CA GLN A 175 1.40 -15.73 2.84
C GLN A 175 1.05 -16.94 3.73
N PRO A 176 1.83 -18.04 3.68
CA PRO A 176 1.60 -19.20 4.54
C PRO A 176 1.54 -18.81 6.02
N LEU A 177 0.48 -19.24 6.70
CA LEU A 177 0.25 -18.94 8.11
C LEU A 177 1.21 -19.75 9.00
N SER A 178 1.54 -19.19 10.17
CA SER A 178 2.40 -19.82 11.16
C SER A 178 1.89 -19.50 12.57
N ALA A 179 1.96 -20.49 13.47
CA ALA A 179 1.46 -20.41 14.83
C ALA A 179 2.40 -21.13 15.81
N MET A 180 2.65 -20.54 16.98
CA MET A 180 3.41 -21.18 18.04
C MET A 180 2.58 -22.25 18.76
N ILE A 181 3.14 -23.45 18.86
CA ILE A 181 2.50 -24.61 19.50
C ILE A 181 2.71 -24.55 21.02
N SER A 182 1.64 -24.81 21.76
CA SER A 182 1.62 -24.95 23.22
C SER A 182 1.62 -26.42 23.66
N MET A 183 0.87 -27.28 22.97
CA MET A 183 0.77 -28.71 23.25
C MET A 183 0.46 -29.53 21.98
N ILE A 184 0.94 -30.78 21.93
CA ILE A 184 0.49 -31.79 20.96
C ILE A 184 0.09 -33.06 21.74
N THR A 185 -1.09 -33.61 21.49
CA THR A 185 -1.52 -34.88 22.12
C THR A 185 -1.02 -36.09 21.33
N LYS A 186 -0.63 -37.17 22.04
CA LYS A 186 -0.21 -38.44 21.42
C LYS A 186 -1.39 -39.41 21.26
N ASP A 187 -2.42 -38.95 20.55
CA ASP A 187 -3.59 -39.76 20.14
C ASP A 187 -3.48 -40.16 18.66
N SER A 188 -4.32 -41.11 18.26
CA SER A 188 -4.58 -41.52 16.87
C SER A 188 -5.03 -40.38 15.95
N ALA A 189 -5.69 -39.35 16.51
CA ALA A 189 -5.89 -38.05 15.90
C ALA A 189 -5.27 -36.99 16.83
N GLY A 190 -3.98 -36.71 16.63
CA GLY A 190 -3.21 -35.78 17.46
C GLY A 190 -3.79 -34.37 17.43
N VAL A 191 -4.09 -33.82 18.61
CA VAL A 191 -4.63 -32.47 18.78
C VAL A 191 -3.48 -31.51 19.02
N VAL A 192 -3.34 -30.49 18.17
CA VAL A 192 -2.36 -29.41 18.30
C VAL A 192 -3.04 -28.20 18.92
N THR A 193 -2.59 -27.80 20.10
CA THR A 193 -3.05 -26.58 20.79
C THR A 193 -2.04 -25.47 20.54
N CYS A 194 -2.47 -24.35 19.97
CA CYS A 194 -1.65 -23.15 19.79
C CYS A 194 -1.55 -22.34 21.11
N LEU A 195 -0.63 -21.39 21.17
CA LEU A 195 -0.44 -20.53 22.34
C LEU A 195 -1.60 -19.54 22.54
N ASP A 196 -2.09 -19.39 23.79
CA ASP A 196 -3.39 -18.79 24.17
C ASP A 196 -3.71 -17.39 23.59
N GLU A 197 -2.72 -16.57 23.25
CA GLU A 197 -2.94 -15.22 22.71
C GLU A 197 -3.01 -15.15 21.16
N ALA A 198 -2.74 -16.25 20.46
CA ALA A 198 -2.64 -16.29 19.00
C ALA A 198 -3.67 -17.23 18.34
N ARG A 199 -4.67 -16.68 17.64
CA ARG A 199 -5.48 -17.46 16.70
C ARG A 199 -4.60 -17.92 15.54
N HIS A 200 -4.61 -19.23 15.26
CA HIS A 200 -3.78 -19.85 14.22
C HIS A 200 -4.17 -19.46 12.78
N GLY A 201 -5.41 -19.02 12.55
CA GLY A 201 -5.91 -18.55 11.26
C GLY A 201 -6.23 -19.65 10.23
N PHE A 202 -5.58 -20.82 10.31
CA PHE A 202 -5.85 -21.98 9.43
C PHE A 202 -7.34 -22.39 9.37
N GLU A 203 -7.72 -22.98 8.24
CA GLU A 203 -9.03 -23.61 7.99
C GLU A 203 -8.95 -25.16 7.99
N SER A 204 -10.08 -25.84 7.86
CA SER A 204 -10.11 -27.31 7.73
C SER A 204 -9.83 -27.72 6.27
N GLY A 205 -8.84 -28.58 6.05
CA GLY A 205 -8.32 -28.93 4.73
C GLY A 205 -7.03 -28.19 4.34
N ASP A 206 -6.54 -27.28 5.20
CA ASP A 206 -5.18 -26.76 5.10
C ASP A 206 -4.14 -27.87 5.34
N PHE A 207 -2.93 -27.69 4.82
CA PHE A 207 -1.81 -28.61 5.00
C PHE A 207 -0.68 -27.91 5.76
N VAL A 208 -0.17 -28.53 6.83
CA VAL A 208 0.89 -27.95 7.69
C VAL A 208 2.13 -28.84 7.77
N THR A 209 3.26 -28.23 8.10
CA THR A 209 4.50 -28.93 8.50
C THR A 209 4.97 -28.40 9.84
N PHE A 210 5.80 -29.17 10.55
CA PHE A 210 6.26 -28.82 11.91
C PHE A 210 7.76 -28.56 11.95
N THR A 211 8.19 -27.67 12.85
CA THR A 211 9.58 -27.39 13.18
C THR A 211 9.74 -27.19 14.69
N GLU A 212 10.95 -27.40 15.20
CA GLU A 212 11.34 -27.18 16.61
C GLU A 212 10.55 -27.96 17.69
N VAL A 213 9.70 -28.92 17.30
CA VAL A 213 8.92 -29.75 18.22
C VAL A 213 9.85 -30.67 19.01
N GLN A 214 9.94 -30.43 20.31
CA GLN A 214 10.74 -31.24 21.23
C GLN A 214 9.92 -32.44 21.74
N GLY A 215 10.55 -33.60 21.91
CA GLY A 215 9.90 -34.83 22.41
C GLY A 215 9.03 -35.61 21.40
N MET A 216 8.68 -35.00 20.27
CA MET A 216 8.10 -35.66 19.08
C MET A 216 8.90 -35.26 17.84
N THR A 217 10.20 -35.55 17.86
CA THR A 217 11.16 -35.11 16.83
C THR A 217 10.82 -35.62 15.43
N GLU A 218 10.08 -36.72 15.34
CA GLU A 218 9.56 -37.32 14.10
C GLU A 218 8.58 -36.43 13.32
N LEU A 219 8.03 -35.37 13.93
CA LEU A 219 7.18 -34.38 13.25
C LEU A 219 8.02 -33.31 12.52
N ASN A 220 9.26 -33.06 12.93
CA ASN A 220 10.04 -31.94 12.42
C ASN A 220 10.50 -32.19 10.99
N GLY A 221 10.08 -31.32 10.06
CA GLY A 221 10.35 -31.49 8.63
C GLY A 221 9.58 -32.67 8.00
N CYS A 222 8.42 -33.03 8.55
CA CYS A 222 7.53 -34.00 7.90
C CYS A 222 6.98 -33.48 6.57
N GLU A 223 6.51 -34.39 5.72
CA GLU A 223 5.66 -34.05 4.58
C GLU A 223 4.38 -33.32 5.05
N PRO A 224 3.75 -32.47 4.24
CA PRO A 224 2.58 -31.69 4.65
C PRO A 224 1.39 -32.58 5.09
N ILE A 225 0.83 -32.30 6.26
CA ILE A 225 -0.27 -33.06 6.87
C ILE A 225 -1.56 -32.22 6.82
N GLU A 226 -2.64 -32.81 6.29
CA GLU A 226 -3.98 -32.20 6.30
C GLU A 226 -4.49 -32.00 7.73
N ILE A 227 -4.96 -30.80 8.05
CA ILE A 227 -5.50 -30.47 9.38
C ILE A 227 -7.01 -30.25 9.37
N LYS A 228 -7.60 -30.50 10.54
CA LYS A 228 -9.01 -30.23 10.82
C LYS A 228 -9.13 -29.32 12.04
N THR A 229 -9.76 -28.17 11.85
CA THR A 229 -10.07 -27.23 12.93
C THR A 229 -11.19 -27.78 13.82
N LEU A 230 -11.07 -27.59 15.13
CA LEU A 230 -11.93 -28.23 16.13
C LEU A 230 -13.02 -27.31 16.72
N ASP A 231 -13.08 -26.05 16.28
CA ASP A 231 -14.02 -25.04 16.80
C ASP A 231 -14.98 -24.51 15.72
N VAL A 232 -16.16 -24.07 16.15
CA VAL A 232 -17.32 -23.82 15.28
C VAL A 232 -17.55 -22.33 15.06
N PHE A 233 -17.28 -21.80 13.85
CA PHE A 233 -18.05 -20.71 13.21
C PHE A 233 -17.63 -20.46 11.74
N GLY A 234 -17.71 -21.49 10.89
CA GLY A 234 -17.47 -21.36 9.44
C GLY A 234 -18.70 -20.84 8.69
N THR A 235 -18.92 -19.51 8.68
CA THR A 235 -20.03 -18.88 7.95
C THR A 235 -19.74 -18.80 6.44
N CYS A 236 -19.91 -19.92 5.74
CA CYS A 236 -19.74 -20.00 4.29
C CYS A 236 -20.91 -19.30 3.57
N CYS A 237 -20.63 -18.14 2.95
CA CYS A 237 -21.57 -17.44 2.07
C CYS A 237 -21.01 -17.41 0.64
N VAL A 238 -21.79 -17.89 -0.33
CA VAL A 238 -21.40 -18.07 -1.74
C VAL A 238 -22.56 -17.61 -2.64
N ARG A 239 -22.22 -16.95 -3.77
CA ARG A 239 -23.13 -16.28 -4.75
C ARG A 239 -23.74 -14.96 -4.20
N LEU A 240 -24.13 -13.99 -5.04
CA LEU A 240 -24.50 -14.04 -6.47
C LEU A 240 -23.75 -13.08 -7.41
N LEU A 241 -24.10 -13.20 -8.69
CA LEU A 241 -23.76 -12.37 -9.86
C LEU A 241 -23.57 -10.87 -9.58
N CYS A 242 -22.53 -10.25 -10.16
CA CYS A 242 -22.33 -8.79 -10.21
C CYS A 242 -21.71 -8.33 -11.53
N HIS A 243 -21.98 -7.07 -11.90
CA HIS A 243 -22.05 -6.53 -13.28
C HIS A 243 -21.77 -4.97 -13.18
N GLY A 244 -21.10 -4.17 -14.08
CA GLY A 244 -20.60 -4.34 -15.47
C GLY A 244 -19.65 -3.33 -16.20
N LEU A 245 -19.75 -3.22 -17.54
CA LEU A 245 -18.70 -2.73 -18.47
C LEU A 245 -18.40 -1.21 -18.43
N LEU A 246 -17.29 -0.85 -17.79
CA LEU A 246 -16.22 -0.03 -18.41
C LEU A 246 -14.87 -0.77 -18.29
N TYR A 247 -14.93 -2.10 -18.47
CA TYR A 247 -14.27 -3.00 -17.53
C TYR A 247 -14.02 -4.43 -18.05
N ILE A 248 -12.84 -4.70 -18.65
CA ILE A 248 -12.25 -6.06 -18.64
C ILE A 248 -10.70 -6.00 -18.51
N ASP A 249 -10.17 -4.99 -17.83
CA ASP A 249 -8.73 -4.72 -17.70
C ASP A 249 -7.99 -5.83 -16.92
N PHE A 250 -8.76 -6.65 -16.19
CA PHE A 250 -8.34 -7.87 -15.52
C PHE A 250 -7.69 -8.94 -16.39
N LEU A 251 -7.87 -8.87 -17.71
CA LEU A 251 -7.50 -9.95 -18.63
C LEU A 251 -6.03 -10.39 -18.56
N PHE A 252 -5.12 -9.47 -18.24
CA PHE A 252 -3.73 -9.82 -17.95
C PHE A 252 -3.61 -10.72 -16.69
N PHE A 253 -4.48 -10.59 -15.69
CA PHE A 253 -4.46 -11.43 -14.48
C PHE A 253 -4.89 -12.87 -14.78
N PHE A 254 -5.89 -13.06 -15.63
CA PHE A 254 -6.28 -14.38 -16.11
C PHE A 254 -5.20 -14.99 -17.03
N LEU A 255 -4.44 -14.14 -17.76
CA LEU A 255 -3.25 -14.58 -18.48
C LEU A 255 -2.06 -14.90 -17.55
N LEU A 256 -1.87 -14.18 -16.43
CA LEU A 256 -0.89 -14.53 -15.41
C LEU A 256 -1.15 -15.93 -14.89
N GLN A 257 -2.39 -16.24 -14.54
CA GLN A 257 -2.80 -17.58 -14.13
C GLN A 257 -2.50 -18.62 -15.21
N ALA A 258 -2.91 -18.37 -16.47
CA ALA A 258 -2.64 -19.25 -17.61
C ALA A 258 -1.13 -19.54 -17.83
N CYS A 259 -0.27 -18.52 -17.67
CA CYS A 259 1.18 -18.63 -17.84
C CYS A 259 1.92 -19.24 -16.64
N THR A 260 1.33 -19.25 -15.44
CA THR A 260 2.10 -19.50 -14.20
C THR A 260 1.49 -20.50 -13.22
N GLY A 261 0.19 -20.78 -13.29
CA GLY A 261 -0.51 -21.53 -12.24
C GLY A 261 -0.46 -20.85 -10.86
N LYS A 262 -0.15 -19.55 -10.78
CA LYS A 262 -0.27 -18.72 -9.58
C LYS A 262 -1.68 -18.13 -9.56
N PHE A 263 -2.39 -18.29 -8.44
CA PHE A 263 -3.78 -17.93 -8.20
C PHE A 263 -4.85 -18.80 -8.90
N MET A 264 -6.08 -18.78 -8.39
CA MET A 264 -7.21 -19.58 -8.88
C MET A 264 -7.83 -18.99 -10.17
N PRO A 265 -7.94 -19.74 -11.27
CA PRO A 265 -8.55 -19.23 -12.51
C PRO A 265 -10.07 -19.04 -12.43
N ILE A 266 -10.63 -18.19 -13.31
CA ILE A 266 -12.07 -18.19 -13.58
C ILE A 266 -12.44 -19.52 -14.26
N MET A 267 -13.45 -20.20 -13.72
CA MET A 267 -13.94 -21.49 -14.22
C MET A 267 -15.43 -21.41 -14.53
N GLN A 268 -15.86 -21.07 -15.75
CA GLN A 268 -15.06 -20.62 -16.91
C GLN A 268 -15.52 -19.27 -17.48
N TRP A 269 -16.74 -18.83 -17.16
CA TRP A 269 -17.36 -17.61 -17.68
C TRP A 269 -17.56 -16.57 -16.56
N LEU A 270 -17.26 -15.31 -16.90
CA LEU A 270 -17.64 -14.12 -16.13
C LEU A 270 -18.37 -13.15 -17.07
N TYR A 271 -19.53 -12.66 -16.63
CA TYR A 271 -20.34 -11.65 -17.33
C TYR A 271 -20.46 -10.40 -16.48
N PHE A 272 -20.69 -9.24 -17.12
CA PHE A 272 -20.62 -7.94 -16.43
C PHE A 272 -21.49 -6.85 -17.15
N ASP A 273 -22.68 -6.44 -16.63
CA ASP A 273 -23.52 -5.27 -17.09
C ASP A 273 -23.67 -4.05 -16.11
N ALA A 274 -23.30 -2.83 -16.51
CA ALA A 274 -23.23 -1.65 -15.61
C ALA A 274 -24.34 -0.63 -15.91
N VAL A 275 -25.58 -1.11 -16.00
CA VAL A 275 -26.71 -0.28 -16.41
C VAL A 275 -27.00 0.90 -15.47
N GLU A 276 -26.55 0.90 -14.21
CA GLU A 276 -26.70 2.04 -13.30
C GLU A 276 -25.78 3.23 -13.64
N CYS A 277 -24.94 3.11 -14.67
CA CYS A 277 -24.25 4.25 -15.28
C CYS A 277 -25.10 4.96 -16.36
N LEU A 278 -26.24 4.41 -16.78
CA LEU A 278 -27.22 5.12 -17.61
C LEU A 278 -27.95 6.20 -16.78
N PRO A 279 -28.43 7.29 -17.40
CA PRO A 279 -29.17 8.34 -16.70
C PRO A 279 -30.33 7.79 -15.86
N GLU A 280 -30.51 8.33 -14.64
CA GLU A 280 -31.70 8.05 -13.84
C GLU A 280 -32.97 8.47 -14.63
N ALA A 281 -33.99 7.60 -14.63
CA ALA A 281 -35.13 7.63 -15.55
C ALA A 281 -36.05 8.89 -15.49
N GLU A 282 -35.72 9.86 -14.64
CA GLU A 282 -36.40 11.14 -14.47
C GLU A 282 -35.69 12.29 -15.20
N ASP A 283 -34.37 12.19 -15.47
CA ASP A 283 -33.55 13.30 -15.98
C ASP A 283 -33.23 13.22 -17.49
N ALA A 284 -33.27 12.03 -18.13
CA ALA A 284 -33.09 11.91 -19.59
C ALA A 284 -33.74 10.67 -20.23
N VAL A 285 -34.15 10.82 -21.51
CA VAL A 285 -34.46 9.70 -22.41
C VAL A 285 -33.40 9.70 -23.52
N LEU A 286 -32.60 8.63 -23.60
CA LEU A 286 -31.67 8.41 -24.70
C LEU A 286 -32.43 8.14 -26.00
N THR A 287 -32.01 8.75 -27.11
CA THR A 287 -32.68 8.65 -28.41
C THR A 287 -31.70 8.28 -29.52
N GLU A 288 -32.21 7.73 -30.63
CA GLU A 288 -31.39 7.39 -31.80
C GLU A 288 -30.61 8.59 -32.37
N GLU A 289 -31.20 9.79 -32.34
CA GLU A 289 -30.52 11.02 -32.76
C GLU A 289 -29.38 11.40 -31.79
N GLU A 290 -29.60 11.27 -30.49
CA GLU A 290 -28.62 11.66 -29.48
C GLU A 290 -27.42 10.71 -29.41
N CYS A 291 -27.65 9.41 -29.64
CA CYS A 291 -26.62 8.39 -29.77
C CYS A 291 -26.04 8.26 -31.18
N ALA A 292 -26.49 9.06 -32.16
CA ALA A 292 -26.00 8.99 -33.54
C ALA A 292 -24.51 9.40 -33.64
N PRO A 293 -23.67 8.63 -34.37
CA PRO A 293 -22.26 8.97 -34.59
C PRO A 293 -22.04 10.36 -35.17
N ARG A 294 -21.01 11.05 -34.70
CA ARG A 294 -20.66 12.43 -35.07
C ARG A 294 -19.35 12.52 -35.86
N ASN A 295 -18.77 11.38 -36.25
CA ASN A 295 -17.46 11.26 -36.90
C ASN A 295 -16.34 11.87 -36.05
N CYS A 296 -16.34 11.55 -34.76
CA CYS A 296 -15.34 12.03 -33.82
C CYS A 296 -14.81 10.89 -32.93
N ARG A 297 -13.70 11.16 -32.26
CA ARG A 297 -13.04 10.20 -31.35
C ARG A 297 -13.90 9.70 -30.18
N TYR A 298 -15.07 10.29 -29.94
CA TYR A 298 -15.99 9.92 -28.87
C TYR A 298 -17.19 9.10 -29.36
N ASP A 299 -17.29 8.77 -30.65
CA ASP A 299 -18.45 8.07 -31.23
C ASP A 299 -18.80 6.75 -30.51
N GLY A 300 -17.81 6.02 -30.00
CA GLY A 300 -18.03 4.79 -29.21
C GLY A 300 -18.66 5.02 -27.83
N GLN A 301 -18.48 6.21 -27.25
CA GLN A 301 -19.08 6.63 -25.97
C GLN A 301 -20.44 7.32 -26.19
N ILE A 302 -20.56 8.14 -27.24
CA ILE A 302 -21.81 8.78 -27.67
C ILE A 302 -22.88 7.73 -27.99
N ALA A 303 -22.49 6.60 -28.59
CA ALA A 303 -23.41 5.48 -28.88
C ALA A 303 -24.07 4.86 -27.63
N VAL A 304 -23.55 5.12 -26.42
CA VAL A 304 -24.08 4.60 -25.14
C VAL A 304 -24.78 5.70 -24.34
N PHE A 305 -24.13 6.85 -24.15
CA PHE A 305 -24.60 7.90 -23.24
C PHE A 305 -25.12 9.17 -23.94
N GLY A 306 -25.13 9.18 -25.27
CA GLY A 306 -25.55 10.33 -26.05
C GLY A 306 -24.55 11.49 -26.08
N SER A 307 -24.75 12.43 -27.00
CA SER A 307 -23.85 13.58 -27.16
C SER A 307 -23.87 14.56 -25.97
N LYS A 308 -24.99 14.66 -25.22
CA LYS A 308 -25.09 15.60 -24.09
C LYS A 308 -24.15 15.25 -22.94
N LEU A 309 -24.03 13.97 -22.55
CA LEU A 309 -23.06 13.59 -21.52
C LEU A 309 -21.61 13.81 -22.01
N GLN A 310 -21.35 13.54 -23.29
CA GLN A 310 -20.03 13.80 -23.88
C GLN A 310 -19.63 15.28 -23.80
N GLU A 311 -20.57 16.20 -23.97
CA GLU A 311 -20.34 17.63 -23.76
C GLU A 311 -20.08 18.01 -22.29
N LEU A 312 -20.72 17.35 -21.32
CA LEU A 312 -20.45 17.56 -19.90
C LEU A 312 -19.03 17.08 -19.53
N LEU A 313 -18.65 15.89 -20.01
CA LEU A 313 -17.30 15.33 -19.87
C LEU A 313 -16.23 16.21 -20.52
N ALA A 314 -16.51 16.80 -21.69
CA ALA A 314 -15.60 17.70 -22.39
C ALA A 314 -15.42 19.08 -21.71
N LYS A 315 -16.28 19.44 -20.75
CA LYS A 315 -16.17 20.69 -19.95
C LYS A 315 -15.30 20.51 -18.70
N GLN A 316 -15.11 19.26 -18.24
CA GLN A 316 -14.33 18.92 -17.05
C GLN A 316 -12.85 19.35 -17.16
N ARG A 317 -12.22 19.64 -16.02
CA ARG A 317 -10.80 20.00 -15.93
C ARG A 317 -10.11 19.08 -14.94
N TYR A 318 -9.06 18.41 -15.37
CA TYR A 318 -8.38 17.40 -14.56
C TYR A 318 -7.13 17.98 -13.90
N PHE A 319 -7.01 17.75 -12.59
CA PHE A 319 -5.89 18.19 -11.76
C PHE A 319 -5.00 16.99 -11.42
N LEU A 320 -3.67 17.11 -11.60
CA LEU A 320 -2.71 16.03 -11.31
C LEU A 320 -1.54 16.53 -10.46
N LYS A 321 -1.02 15.68 -9.57
CA LYS A 321 0.04 15.98 -8.59
C LYS A 321 1.19 14.97 -8.65
N MET A 322 2.44 15.47 -8.75
CA MET A 322 3.74 14.76 -8.77
C MET A 322 3.87 13.59 -9.78
N LYS A 323 4.95 13.55 -10.57
CA LYS A 323 4.96 12.90 -11.92
C LYS A 323 3.94 13.54 -12.90
N SER A 324 3.26 14.59 -12.45
CA SER A 324 2.07 15.21 -13.04
C SER A 324 2.33 15.92 -14.36
N GLU A 325 3.47 16.59 -14.51
CA GLU A 325 3.85 17.26 -15.76
C GLU A 325 4.10 16.25 -16.88
N THR A 326 4.86 15.18 -16.59
CA THR A 326 5.09 14.06 -17.53
C THR A 326 3.78 13.35 -17.87
N ALA A 327 2.93 13.07 -16.88
CA ALA A 327 1.61 12.47 -17.10
C ALA A 327 0.70 13.38 -17.95
N ALA A 328 0.66 14.69 -17.65
CA ALA A 328 -0.11 15.67 -18.42
C ALA A 328 0.38 15.80 -19.87
N ALA A 329 1.69 15.71 -20.10
CA ALA A 329 2.25 15.69 -21.45
C ALA A 329 1.86 14.40 -22.20
N ALA A 330 2.00 13.22 -21.57
CA ALA A 330 1.62 11.94 -22.15
C ALA A 330 0.12 11.88 -22.49
N VAL A 331 -0.76 12.31 -21.58
CA VAL A 331 -2.21 12.34 -21.83
C VAL A 331 -2.59 13.34 -22.93
N LYS A 332 -1.89 14.48 -23.06
CA LYS A 332 -2.09 15.42 -24.18
C LYS A 332 -1.68 14.84 -25.54
N LEU A 333 -0.72 13.91 -25.59
CA LEU A 333 -0.42 13.14 -26.81
C LEU A 333 -1.52 12.12 -27.14
N MET A 334 -2.22 11.58 -26.12
CA MET A 334 -3.34 10.65 -26.31
C MET A 334 -4.63 11.39 -26.74
N ASN A 335 -4.94 12.51 -26.09
CA ASN A 335 -6.08 13.36 -26.41
C ASN A 335 -5.72 14.86 -26.31
N PRO A 336 -5.42 15.52 -27.45
CA PRO A 336 -5.07 16.95 -27.49
C PRO A 336 -6.17 17.90 -26.99
N SER A 337 -7.42 17.45 -26.87
CA SER A 337 -8.53 18.28 -26.33
C SER A 337 -8.50 18.40 -24.81
N VAL A 338 -7.79 17.50 -24.10
CA VAL A 338 -7.84 17.40 -22.64
C VAL A 338 -7.05 18.52 -21.95
N ARG A 339 -7.71 19.16 -20.98
CA ARG A 339 -7.17 20.28 -20.20
C ARG A 339 -6.70 19.78 -18.83
N ILE A 340 -5.38 19.69 -18.68
CA ILE A 340 -4.70 19.32 -17.43
C ILE A 340 -3.72 20.40 -17.01
N THR A 341 -3.77 20.75 -15.72
CA THR A 341 -2.74 21.49 -14.98
C THR A 341 -2.01 20.52 -14.05
N GLY A 342 -0.68 20.46 -14.15
CA GLY A 342 0.17 19.65 -13.27
C GLY A 342 0.72 20.48 -12.12
N HIS A 343 0.61 19.97 -10.88
CA HIS A 343 1.20 20.58 -9.68
C HIS A 343 2.22 19.63 -9.03
N GLN A 344 3.10 20.18 -8.19
CA GLN A 344 4.14 19.42 -7.48
C GLN A 344 3.97 19.42 -5.94
N ASN A 345 3.03 20.17 -5.40
CA ASN A 345 2.90 20.41 -3.96
C ASN A 345 2.34 19.18 -3.22
N ARG A 346 2.87 18.87 -2.02
CA ARG A 346 2.28 17.86 -1.13
C ARG A 346 0.98 18.40 -0.52
N VAL A 347 -0.16 18.04 -1.12
CA VAL A 347 -1.49 18.29 -0.53
C VAL A 347 -1.54 17.81 0.93
N GLY A 348 -2.02 18.70 1.80
CA GLY A 348 -1.98 18.64 3.26
C GLY A 348 -1.99 20.06 3.86
N PRO A 349 -2.06 20.22 5.20
CA PRO A 349 -2.27 21.52 5.86
C PRO A 349 -1.28 22.63 5.46
N ASP A 350 -0.01 22.30 5.23
CA ASP A 350 1.02 23.26 4.81
C ASP A 350 0.77 23.91 3.44
N THR A 351 -0.17 23.36 2.66
CA THR A 351 -0.50 23.78 1.29
C THR A 351 -1.90 24.37 1.13
N GLU A 352 -2.62 24.64 2.22
CA GLU A 352 -3.96 25.28 2.16
C GLU A 352 -3.93 26.73 1.63
N LYS A 353 -2.74 27.33 1.50
CA LYS A 353 -2.50 28.61 0.79
C LYS A 353 -2.33 28.47 -0.73
N VAL A 354 -2.40 27.24 -1.25
CA VAL A 354 -2.32 26.88 -2.67
C VAL A 354 -3.58 26.14 -3.11
N TYR A 355 -4.21 25.43 -2.17
CA TYR A 355 -5.49 24.74 -2.32
C TYR A 355 -6.50 25.33 -1.33
N ASP A 356 -6.77 26.61 -1.52
CA ASP A 356 -7.62 27.47 -0.70
C ASP A 356 -9.11 27.30 -1.02
N ASP A 357 -9.95 28.19 -0.46
CA ASP A 357 -11.40 28.18 -0.67
C ASP A 357 -11.75 28.37 -2.16
N ASP A 358 -11.19 29.38 -2.83
CA ASP A 358 -11.38 29.64 -4.27
C ASP A 358 -11.01 28.41 -5.12
N PHE A 359 -9.88 27.75 -4.82
CA PHE A 359 -9.48 26.52 -5.51
C PHE A 359 -10.53 25.42 -5.35
N PHE A 360 -10.90 25.07 -4.13
CA PHE A 360 -11.82 23.95 -3.89
C PHE A 360 -13.25 24.26 -4.34
N GLU A 361 -13.77 25.47 -4.12
CA GLU A 361 -15.11 25.87 -4.57
C GLU A 361 -15.25 25.74 -6.10
N SER A 362 -14.17 25.98 -6.86
CA SER A 362 -14.15 25.86 -8.32
C SER A 362 -14.20 24.43 -8.89
N LEU A 363 -14.08 23.39 -8.05
CA LEU A 363 -14.07 21.99 -8.49
C LEU A 363 -15.47 21.40 -8.64
N ASP A 364 -15.70 20.59 -9.67
CA ASP A 364 -16.91 19.77 -9.81
C ASP A 364 -16.87 18.53 -8.88
N GLY A 365 -15.67 18.00 -8.59
CA GLY A 365 -15.45 16.84 -7.72
C GLY A 365 -13.96 16.53 -7.53
N VAL A 366 -13.65 15.47 -6.78
CA VAL A 366 -12.29 15.03 -6.42
C VAL A 366 -12.13 13.53 -6.66
N THR A 367 -10.92 13.09 -7.03
CA THR A 367 -10.57 11.68 -7.15
C THR A 367 -9.21 11.43 -6.47
N ASN A 368 -9.18 10.50 -5.53
CA ASN A 368 -7.96 10.13 -4.80
C ASN A 368 -7.21 9.00 -5.52
N ALA A 369 -5.92 9.24 -5.75
CA ALA A 369 -4.93 8.26 -6.20
C ALA A 369 -3.75 8.29 -5.23
N LEU A 370 -4.00 7.80 -4.00
CA LEU A 370 -3.13 7.99 -2.83
C LEU A 370 -2.57 6.65 -2.31
N ASP A 371 -1.44 6.71 -1.63
CA ASP A 371 -0.68 5.56 -1.11
C ASP A 371 -0.72 5.43 0.42
N ASN A 372 -1.27 6.42 1.13
CA ASN A 372 -1.31 6.48 2.59
C ASN A 372 -2.70 6.93 3.11
N VAL A 373 -3.04 6.56 4.35
CA VAL A 373 -4.36 6.85 4.96
C VAL A 373 -4.46 8.32 5.38
N ASP A 374 -3.40 8.94 5.90
CA ASP A 374 -3.44 10.34 6.36
C ASP A 374 -3.86 11.32 5.25
N ALA A 375 -3.35 11.13 4.03
CA ALA A 375 -3.73 11.94 2.87
C ALA A 375 -5.19 11.71 2.44
N ARG A 376 -5.71 10.46 2.53
CA ARG A 376 -7.13 10.16 2.28
C ARG A 376 -8.02 10.86 3.30
N MET A 377 -7.71 10.69 4.59
CA MET A 377 -8.41 11.32 5.71
C MET A 377 -8.31 12.85 5.68
N TYR A 378 -7.27 13.43 5.08
CA TYR A 378 -7.19 14.87 4.82
C TYR A 378 -8.13 15.27 3.68
N MET A 379 -8.06 14.59 2.54
CA MET A 379 -8.90 14.89 1.37
C MET A 379 -10.39 14.71 1.65
N ASP A 380 -10.79 13.65 2.34
CA ASP A 380 -12.17 13.42 2.79
C ASP A 380 -12.69 14.61 3.62
N ARG A 381 -11.91 15.07 4.61
CA ARG A 381 -12.27 16.25 5.41
C ARG A 381 -12.37 17.55 4.58
N ARG A 382 -11.51 17.75 3.57
CA ARG A 382 -11.66 18.89 2.63
C ARG A 382 -12.90 18.73 1.75
N CYS A 383 -13.19 17.53 1.23
CA CYS A 383 -14.37 17.26 0.40
C CYS A 383 -15.69 17.44 1.16
N VAL A 384 -15.76 17.00 2.42
CA VAL A 384 -16.89 17.30 3.32
C VAL A 384 -17.00 18.81 3.58
N TYR A 385 -15.87 19.50 3.85
CA TYR A 385 -15.87 20.95 4.07
C TYR A 385 -16.31 21.75 2.83
N TYR A 386 -15.95 21.36 1.61
CA TYR A 386 -16.38 22.07 0.38
C TYR A 386 -17.61 21.46 -0.31
N ARG A 387 -18.25 20.44 0.30
CA ARG A 387 -19.41 19.69 -0.24
C ARG A 387 -19.15 19.21 -1.67
N LYS A 388 -17.99 18.59 -1.91
CA LYS A 388 -17.57 18.07 -3.21
C LYS A 388 -17.66 16.53 -3.23
N PRO A 389 -18.16 15.91 -4.31
CA PRO A 389 -18.04 14.47 -4.53
C PRO A 389 -16.58 14.02 -4.45
N LEU A 390 -16.36 12.88 -3.81
CA LEU A 390 -15.05 12.24 -3.70
C LEU A 390 -15.14 10.78 -4.17
N LEU A 391 -14.28 10.44 -5.12
CA LEU A 391 -13.99 9.06 -5.53
C LEU A 391 -12.72 8.60 -4.81
N GLU A 392 -12.85 7.63 -3.91
CA GLU A 392 -11.76 7.02 -3.14
C GLU A 392 -11.44 5.62 -3.67
N SER A 393 -10.16 5.22 -3.64
CA SER A 393 -9.73 3.97 -4.26
C SER A 393 -8.41 3.45 -3.68
N GLY A 394 -8.27 2.12 -3.56
CA GLY A 394 -7.11 1.47 -2.95
C GLY A 394 -6.74 0.14 -3.60
N THR A 395 -5.45 -0.20 -3.55
CA THR A 395 -4.89 -1.47 -4.08
C THR A 395 -3.85 -2.05 -3.13
N LEU A 396 -3.89 -3.37 -2.91
CA LEU A 396 -2.90 -4.13 -2.16
C LEU A 396 -2.66 -5.47 -2.87
N GLY A 397 -1.61 -5.53 -3.70
CA GLY A 397 -1.29 -6.69 -4.54
C GLY A 397 -2.43 -7.04 -5.50
N THR A 398 -3.11 -8.16 -5.24
CA THR A 398 -4.27 -8.66 -6.00
C THR A 398 -5.61 -8.10 -5.51
N LYS A 399 -5.63 -7.41 -4.37
CA LYS A 399 -6.81 -6.89 -3.70
C LYS A 399 -7.03 -5.43 -4.07
N GLY A 400 -8.27 -5.00 -4.24
CA GLY A 400 -8.60 -3.60 -4.53
C GLY A 400 -10.00 -3.21 -4.05
N ASN A 401 -10.19 -1.92 -3.80
CA ASN A 401 -11.46 -1.34 -3.38
C ASN A 401 -11.71 0.03 -4.02
N VAL A 402 -12.99 0.38 -4.15
CA VAL A 402 -13.49 1.69 -4.57
C VAL A 402 -14.62 2.10 -3.65
N GLN A 403 -14.60 3.33 -3.17
CA GLN A 403 -15.67 3.94 -2.39
C GLN A 403 -16.05 5.28 -3.00
N VAL A 404 -17.36 5.52 -3.11
CA VAL A 404 -17.91 6.78 -3.64
C VAL A 404 -18.60 7.56 -2.53
N VAL A 405 -18.21 8.82 -2.38
CA VAL A 405 -18.67 9.74 -1.33
C VAL A 405 -19.40 10.90 -2.00
N ILE A 406 -20.73 10.97 -1.81
CA ILE A 406 -21.63 11.94 -2.45
C ILE A 406 -22.22 12.90 -1.41
N PRO A 407 -22.03 14.23 -1.58
CA PRO A 407 -22.61 15.24 -0.70
C PRO A 407 -24.10 15.08 -0.45
N PHE A 408 -24.50 15.18 0.81
CA PHE A 408 -25.89 15.04 1.30
C PHE A 408 -26.55 13.67 1.08
N LEU A 409 -25.81 12.67 0.58
CA LEU A 409 -26.34 11.33 0.27
C LEU A 409 -25.65 10.22 1.06
N THR A 410 -24.32 10.12 0.98
CA THR A 410 -23.55 9.03 1.62
C THR A 410 -22.85 9.45 2.90
N GLU A 411 -22.35 8.47 3.66
CA GLU A 411 -21.26 8.70 4.61
C GLU A 411 -19.97 9.20 3.91
N SER A 412 -18.99 9.64 4.70
CA SER A 412 -17.64 10.01 4.21
C SER A 412 -16.64 8.88 4.49
N TYR A 413 -15.45 8.89 3.86
CA TYR A 413 -14.42 7.86 4.09
C TYR A 413 -14.07 7.74 5.59
N SER A 414 -13.92 8.89 6.27
CA SER A 414 -13.65 8.99 7.71
C SER A 414 -14.79 8.51 8.64
N SER A 415 -15.94 8.12 8.09
CA SER A 415 -17.09 7.60 8.87
C SER A 415 -16.93 6.12 9.21
N SER A 416 -16.19 5.39 8.37
CA SER A 416 -15.77 4.01 8.60
C SER A 416 -14.41 3.96 9.32
N GLN A 417 -14.07 2.82 9.94
CA GLN A 417 -12.75 2.62 10.56
C GLN A 417 -12.08 1.35 10.03
N ASP A 418 -11.05 1.54 9.21
CA ASP A 418 -10.12 0.48 8.80
C ASP A 418 -9.41 -0.14 10.02
N PRO A 419 -9.09 -1.45 10.02
CA PRO A 419 -8.27 -2.07 11.05
C PRO A 419 -6.88 -1.38 11.13
N PRO A 420 -6.42 -0.97 12.33
CA PRO A 420 -5.11 -0.33 12.46
C PRO A 420 -3.97 -1.30 12.12
N GLU A 421 -2.82 -0.76 11.68
CA GLU A 421 -1.59 -1.55 11.58
C GLU A 421 -1.29 -2.26 12.90
N LYS A 422 -0.93 -3.54 12.84
CA LYS A 422 -0.50 -4.32 14.01
C LYS A 422 0.86 -3.81 14.49
N SER A 423 0.88 -3.01 15.55
CA SER A 423 2.12 -2.62 16.23
C SER A 423 2.73 -3.80 16.97
N ILE A 424 4.05 -3.98 16.82
CA ILE A 424 4.81 -4.99 17.56
C ILE A 424 5.10 -4.42 18.97
N PRO A 425 4.88 -5.17 20.07
CA PRO A 425 5.16 -4.67 21.42
C PRO A 425 6.63 -4.26 21.61
N ILE A 426 6.86 -3.20 22.39
CA ILE A 426 8.18 -2.59 22.54
C ILE A 426 9.16 -3.56 23.22
N CYS A 427 8.71 -4.37 24.17
CA CYS A 427 9.53 -5.41 24.79
C CYS A 427 9.90 -6.54 23.82
N THR A 428 9.02 -6.88 22.87
CA THR A 428 9.29 -7.85 21.80
C THR A 428 10.39 -7.33 20.88
N LEU A 429 10.30 -6.08 20.41
CA LEU A 429 11.34 -5.45 19.59
C LEU A 429 12.69 -5.36 20.33
N LYS A 430 12.68 -4.89 21.59
CA LYS A 430 13.90 -4.58 22.35
C LYS A 430 14.60 -5.79 22.97
N ASN A 431 13.86 -6.79 23.44
CA ASN A 431 14.40 -7.86 24.29
C ASN A 431 14.02 -9.29 23.86
N PHE A 432 12.88 -9.49 23.17
CA PHE A 432 12.31 -10.81 22.92
C PHE A 432 11.77 -11.00 21.47
N PRO A 433 12.60 -10.82 20.42
CA PRO A 433 12.21 -11.17 19.06
C PRO A 433 12.04 -12.69 18.93
N ASN A 434 11.20 -13.10 17.98
CA ASN A 434 10.92 -14.49 17.65
C ASN A 434 10.57 -14.72 16.17
N ALA A 435 10.40 -13.64 15.39
CA ALA A 435 10.18 -13.63 13.95
C ALA A 435 11.07 -12.56 13.31
N ILE A 436 11.43 -12.74 12.03
CA ILE A 436 12.39 -11.86 11.34
C ILE A 436 11.84 -10.43 11.19
N GLU A 437 10.51 -10.30 11.11
CA GLU A 437 9.75 -9.05 11.11
C GLU A 437 10.06 -8.18 12.35
N HIS A 438 10.28 -8.81 13.51
CA HIS A 438 10.63 -8.10 14.76
C HIS A 438 12.06 -7.55 14.70
N THR A 439 13.00 -8.30 14.10
CA THR A 439 14.39 -7.86 13.95
C THR A 439 14.55 -6.83 12.83
N LEU A 440 13.72 -6.88 11.78
CA LEU A 440 13.70 -5.90 10.69
C LEU A 440 13.11 -4.56 11.15
N GLN A 441 12.03 -4.55 11.93
CA GLN A 441 11.54 -3.32 12.55
C GLN A 441 12.57 -2.74 13.52
N TRP A 442 13.20 -3.57 14.37
CA TRP A 442 14.29 -3.10 15.24
C TRP A 442 15.47 -2.51 14.45
N ALA A 443 15.89 -3.14 13.34
CA ALA A 443 16.98 -2.63 12.51
C ALA A 443 16.61 -1.30 11.82
N ARG A 444 15.33 -1.13 11.46
CA ARG A 444 14.78 0.11 10.91
C ARG A 444 14.71 1.24 11.96
N ASP A 445 14.41 0.90 13.22
CA ASP A 445 14.42 1.82 14.37
C ASP A 445 15.87 2.24 14.72
N GLU A 446 16.82 1.29 14.74
CA GLU A 446 18.25 1.56 14.97
C GLU A 446 18.81 2.48 13.87
N PHE A 447 18.42 2.29 12.60
CA PHE A 447 18.85 3.17 11.51
C PHE A 447 18.50 4.65 11.80
N GLU A 448 17.27 4.95 12.24
CA GLU A 448 16.91 6.34 12.60
C GLU A 448 17.57 6.78 13.91
N GLY A 449 17.64 5.87 14.90
CA GLY A 449 18.25 6.12 16.20
C GLY A 449 19.75 6.39 16.16
N LEU A 450 20.45 5.98 15.09
CA LEU A 450 21.89 6.18 14.90
C LEU A 450 22.20 7.31 13.90
N PHE A 451 21.57 7.30 12.71
CA PHE A 451 22.02 8.13 11.57
C PHE A 451 21.10 9.33 11.26
N LYS A 452 19.89 9.37 11.83
CA LYS A 452 18.95 10.48 11.65
C LYS A 452 18.77 11.29 12.94
N GLN A 453 18.14 10.71 13.94
CA GLN A 453 17.63 11.43 15.11
C GLN A 453 18.73 12.11 15.96
N PRO A 454 19.92 11.52 16.21
CA PRO A 454 20.99 12.20 16.94
C PRO A 454 21.56 13.40 16.16
N VAL A 455 21.72 13.22 14.85
CA VAL A 455 22.28 14.20 13.91
C VAL A 455 21.31 15.38 13.75
N GLU A 456 20.01 15.10 13.62
CA GLU A 456 18.97 16.12 13.56
C GLU A 456 18.85 16.88 14.89
N ASN A 457 18.87 16.19 16.04
CA ASN A 457 18.88 16.84 17.35
C ASN A 457 20.10 17.75 17.54
N ALA A 458 21.29 17.32 17.09
CA ALA A 458 22.50 18.12 17.13
C ALA A 458 22.44 19.33 16.18
N LEU A 459 21.88 19.16 14.99
CA LEU A 459 21.66 20.26 14.04
C LEU A 459 20.66 21.28 14.60
N GLN A 460 19.50 20.83 15.11
CA GLN A 460 18.52 21.72 15.75
C GLN A 460 19.10 22.45 16.98
N TYR A 461 19.93 21.79 17.79
CA TYR A 461 20.64 22.42 18.91
C TYR A 461 21.58 23.55 18.45
N LEU A 462 22.25 23.39 17.31
CA LEU A 462 23.15 24.40 16.73
C LEU A 462 22.40 25.54 16.02
N THR A 463 21.21 25.29 15.45
CA THR A 463 20.49 26.28 14.63
C THR A 463 19.33 27.00 15.32
N ASP A 464 18.69 26.42 16.34
CA ASP A 464 17.51 26.99 16.99
C ASP A 464 17.80 27.42 18.45
N PRO A 465 17.86 28.74 18.74
CA PRO A 465 18.09 29.27 20.09
C PRO A 465 17.09 28.81 21.16
N LYS A 466 15.93 28.27 20.77
CA LYS A 466 14.88 27.77 21.68
C LYS A 466 14.89 26.24 21.82
N PHE A 467 15.77 25.51 21.12
CA PHE A 467 15.83 24.04 21.19
C PHE A 467 15.93 23.52 22.63
N MET A 468 16.83 24.10 23.44
CA MET A 468 17.00 23.71 24.85
C MET A 468 15.78 24.06 25.71
N GLU A 469 15.05 25.13 25.39
CA GLU A 469 13.82 25.52 26.10
C GLU A 469 12.67 24.54 25.81
N ARG A 470 12.55 24.07 24.55
CA ARG A 470 11.59 23.03 24.17
C ARG A 470 11.95 21.67 24.76
N THR A 471 13.20 21.25 24.62
CA THR A 471 13.70 19.95 25.11
C THR A 471 13.51 19.79 26.61
N LEU A 472 13.76 20.85 27.40
CA LEU A 472 13.55 20.85 28.86
C LEU A 472 12.07 20.86 29.30
N LYS A 473 11.11 20.99 28.37
CA LYS A 473 9.67 20.87 28.60
C LYS A 473 9.11 19.49 28.23
N LEU A 474 9.89 18.61 27.58
CA LEU A 474 9.46 17.25 27.24
C LEU A 474 9.19 16.40 28.51
N PRO A 475 8.26 15.43 28.45
CA PRO A 475 7.92 14.56 29.57
C PRO A 475 8.98 13.48 29.86
N GLY A 476 8.99 12.98 31.10
CA GLY A 476 9.75 11.79 31.50
C GLY A 476 11.27 11.92 31.31
N ALA A 477 11.89 10.88 30.72
CA ALA A 477 13.32 10.80 30.48
C ALA A 477 13.80 11.50 29.20
N GLN A 478 12.90 11.81 28.26
CA GLN A 478 13.22 12.39 26.94
C GLN A 478 14.17 13.61 27.00
N PRO A 479 14.05 14.57 27.95
CA PRO A 479 15.00 15.68 28.06
C PRO A 479 16.44 15.26 28.31
N LEU A 480 16.68 14.10 28.94
CA LEU A 480 18.02 13.57 29.21
C LEU A 480 18.55 12.78 28.01
N GLU A 481 17.69 11.99 27.36
CA GLU A 481 18.02 11.16 26.20
C GLU A 481 18.45 12.04 25.01
N VAL A 482 17.65 13.06 24.67
CA VAL A 482 17.97 14.04 23.61
C VAL A 482 19.27 14.78 23.93
N VAL A 483 19.45 15.24 25.17
CA VAL A 483 20.65 15.97 25.61
C VAL A 483 21.90 15.09 25.59
N GLU A 484 21.79 13.79 25.90
CA GLU A 484 22.93 12.87 25.81
C GLU A 484 23.26 12.51 24.35
N ALA A 485 22.26 12.36 23.47
CA ALA A 485 22.48 12.16 22.04
C ALA A 485 23.21 13.35 21.38
N VAL A 486 22.80 14.59 21.70
CA VAL A 486 23.51 15.81 21.24
C VAL A 486 24.95 15.85 21.76
N TYR A 487 25.17 15.54 23.05
CA TYR A 487 26.51 15.55 23.63
C TYR A 487 27.43 14.47 23.03
N LYS A 488 26.91 13.28 22.75
CA LYS A 488 27.66 12.22 22.04
C LYS A 488 28.07 12.69 20.65
N SER A 489 27.10 13.13 19.85
CA SER A 489 27.29 13.54 18.45
C SER A 489 28.28 14.70 18.29
N LEU A 490 28.31 15.65 19.24
CA LEU A 490 29.16 16.84 19.15
C LEU A 490 30.48 16.76 19.94
N VAL A 491 30.68 15.76 20.81
CA VAL A 491 31.84 15.74 21.75
C VAL A 491 32.52 14.39 21.91
N THR A 492 31.79 13.32 22.28
CA THR A 492 32.45 12.05 22.66
C THR A 492 32.59 11.06 21.51
N ASP A 493 31.62 11.03 20.61
CA ASP A 493 31.47 10.02 19.56
C ASP A 493 31.72 10.64 18.16
N TYR A 494 32.19 11.88 18.13
CA TYR A 494 32.46 12.68 16.92
C TYR A 494 33.63 12.09 16.11
N PRO A 495 33.41 11.57 14.89
CA PRO A 495 34.49 11.02 14.05
C PRO A 495 35.29 12.14 13.37
N ARG A 496 36.59 11.89 13.14
CA ARG A 496 37.49 12.80 12.40
C ARG A 496 38.04 12.17 11.12
N SER A 497 37.83 10.88 10.95
CA SER A 497 38.42 10.05 9.92
C SER A 497 37.51 8.85 9.62
N TRP A 498 37.76 8.16 8.51
CA TRP A 498 37.07 6.91 8.17
C TRP A 498 37.34 5.82 9.22
N GLU A 499 38.57 5.80 9.72
CA GLU A 499 39.09 4.90 10.73
C GLU A 499 38.33 5.03 12.06
N ASP A 500 37.95 6.26 12.45
CA ASP A 500 37.09 6.50 13.63
C ASP A 500 35.68 5.90 13.41
N CYS A 501 35.11 6.01 12.21
CA CYS A 501 33.80 5.43 11.88
C CYS A 501 33.82 3.90 11.95
N VAL A 502 34.90 3.27 11.47
CA VAL A 502 35.11 1.81 11.57
C VAL A 502 35.29 1.39 13.04
N ALA A 503 36.04 2.15 13.84
CA ALA A 503 36.20 1.90 15.27
C ALA A 503 34.88 2.04 16.05
N TRP A 504 34.07 3.04 15.71
CA TRP A 504 32.71 3.21 16.25
C TRP A 504 31.82 2.01 15.89
N ALA A 505 31.75 1.64 14.61
CA ALA A 505 30.91 0.53 14.14
C ALA A 505 31.30 -0.81 14.78
N ARG A 506 32.60 -1.09 14.96
CA ARG A 506 33.08 -2.31 15.64
C ARG A 506 32.73 -2.35 17.12
N ASN A 507 32.76 -1.21 17.80
CA ASN A 507 32.31 -1.12 19.19
C ASN A 507 30.78 -1.20 19.31
N HIS A 508 30.04 -0.64 18.35
CA HIS A 508 28.58 -0.75 18.30
C HIS A 508 28.12 -2.21 18.07
N PHE A 509 28.79 -2.94 17.16
CA PHE A 509 28.59 -4.39 17.00
C PHE A 509 28.77 -5.13 18.33
N GLN A 510 29.86 -4.86 19.08
CA GLN A 510 30.07 -5.50 20.38
C GLN A 510 28.96 -5.13 21.37
N CYS A 511 28.51 -3.88 21.36
CA CYS A 511 27.45 -3.40 22.23
C CYS A 511 26.15 -4.20 22.00
N GLN A 512 25.66 -4.23 20.75
CA GLN A 512 24.35 -4.81 20.44
C GLN A 512 24.35 -6.35 20.47
N TYR A 513 25.25 -7.01 19.74
CA TYR A 513 25.15 -8.45 19.48
C TYR A 513 25.90 -9.34 20.49
N ASN A 514 26.67 -8.74 21.42
CA ASN A 514 27.40 -9.46 22.47
C ASN A 514 27.10 -8.93 23.88
N ASN A 515 27.37 -7.65 24.14
CA ASN A 515 27.30 -7.07 25.49
C ASN A 515 25.87 -6.98 26.02
N ASN A 516 24.94 -6.44 25.20
CA ASN A 516 23.53 -6.34 25.57
C ASN A 516 22.89 -7.73 25.77
N ILE A 517 23.29 -8.71 24.97
CA ILE A 517 22.86 -10.11 25.12
C ILE A 517 23.42 -10.73 26.42
N ARG A 518 24.70 -10.52 26.74
CA ARG A 518 25.30 -10.97 28.02
C ARG A 518 24.70 -10.29 29.23
N GLN A 519 24.25 -9.03 29.12
CA GLN A 519 23.46 -8.37 30.15
C GLN A 519 22.06 -8.97 30.28
N LEU A 520 21.39 -9.28 29.16
CA LEU A 520 20.07 -9.91 29.13
C LEU A 520 20.10 -11.32 29.77
N LEU A 521 21.12 -12.12 29.47
CA LEU A 521 21.33 -13.45 30.07
C LEU A 521 21.78 -13.40 31.55
N HIS A 522 22.48 -12.34 31.97
CA HIS A 522 22.77 -12.09 33.39
C HIS A 522 21.51 -11.69 34.17
N ASN A 523 20.57 -11.01 33.50
CA ASN A 523 19.27 -10.65 34.03
C ASN A 523 18.28 -11.82 34.06
N PHE A 524 18.32 -12.68 33.03
CA PHE A 524 17.46 -13.86 32.87
C PHE A 524 18.28 -15.07 32.41
N PRO A 525 18.84 -15.87 33.33
CA PRO A 525 19.63 -17.06 32.99
C PRO A 525 18.89 -18.05 32.06
N PRO A 526 19.59 -18.81 31.19
CA PRO A 526 18.98 -19.78 30.29
C PRO A 526 18.09 -20.83 30.99
N ASP A 527 18.45 -21.19 32.22
CA ASP A 527 17.76 -22.16 33.08
C ASP A 527 16.70 -21.53 34.01
N GLN A 528 16.42 -20.23 33.89
CA GLN A 528 15.45 -19.56 34.76
C GLN A 528 14.03 -20.12 34.59
N VAL A 529 13.40 -20.44 35.71
CA VAL A 529 11.97 -20.77 35.81
C VAL A 529 11.18 -19.56 36.31
N SER A 530 10.01 -19.29 35.73
CA SER A 530 9.05 -18.28 36.16
C SER A 530 7.65 -18.91 36.24
N SER A 531 6.95 -18.69 37.37
CA SER A 531 5.61 -19.26 37.64
C SER A 531 5.48 -20.79 37.45
N GLY A 532 6.59 -21.53 37.49
CA GLY A 532 6.64 -22.99 37.31
C GLY A 532 6.99 -23.48 35.90
N ALA A 533 7.14 -22.58 34.92
CA ALA A 533 7.57 -22.90 33.55
C ALA A 533 8.93 -22.24 33.21
N PRO A 534 9.70 -22.74 32.22
CA PRO A 534 10.90 -22.06 31.74
C PRO A 534 10.59 -20.64 31.24
N PHE A 535 11.38 -19.64 31.66
CA PHE A 535 11.21 -18.25 31.25
C PHE A 535 11.39 -18.08 29.74
N TRP A 536 12.40 -18.76 29.18
CA TRP A 536 12.68 -18.86 27.76
C TRP A 536 11.81 -19.96 27.12
N SER A 537 10.55 -19.63 26.86
CA SER A 537 9.57 -20.51 26.22
C SER A 537 8.57 -19.70 25.38
N GLY A 538 7.93 -20.37 24.41
CA GLY A 538 6.97 -19.77 23.48
C GLY A 538 7.56 -18.54 22.77
N PRO A 539 7.03 -17.33 22.97
CA PRO A 539 7.49 -16.12 22.27
C PRO A 539 8.88 -15.63 22.72
N LYS A 540 9.51 -16.22 23.74
CA LYS A 540 10.85 -15.83 24.23
C LYS A 540 11.89 -16.88 23.85
N ARG A 541 12.50 -16.73 22.68
CA ARG A 541 13.68 -17.50 22.27
C ARG A 541 14.87 -17.11 23.15
N CYS A 542 15.64 -18.08 23.66
CA CYS A 542 16.81 -17.81 24.50
C CYS A 542 17.98 -17.35 23.60
N PRO A 543 18.55 -16.15 23.82
CA PRO A 543 19.61 -15.67 22.93
C PRO A 543 20.99 -16.19 23.31
N HIS A 544 21.93 -16.09 22.37
CA HIS A 544 23.36 -16.29 22.58
C HIS A 544 24.18 -15.10 22.03
N PRO A 545 25.32 -14.74 22.64
CA PRO A 545 26.12 -13.60 22.22
C PRO A 545 27.07 -13.95 21.05
N LEU A 546 27.08 -13.14 20.00
CA LEU A 546 27.95 -13.36 18.84
C LEU A 546 29.38 -12.84 19.10
N GLU A 547 30.38 -13.60 18.67
CA GLU A 547 31.77 -13.16 18.65
C GLU A 547 32.16 -12.67 17.25
N PHE A 548 32.79 -11.49 17.18
CA PHE A 548 33.12 -10.86 15.90
C PHE A 548 34.19 -11.65 15.14
N SER A 549 34.12 -11.62 13.81
CA SER A 549 35.00 -12.35 12.90
C SER A 549 35.09 -11.62 11.58
N THR A 550 36.30 -11.35 11.09
CA THR A 550 36.52 -10.78 9.76
C THR A 550 36.30 -11.79 8.62
N ASN A 551 36.03 -13.05 8.96
CA ASN A 551 35.79 -14.14 8.01
C ASN A 551 34.29 -14.43 7.81
N ASN A 552 33.40 -13.74 8.55
CA ASN A 552 31.96 -13.79 8.31
C ASN A 552 31.56 -12.54 7.50
N ASP A 553 31.04 -12.74 6.28
CA ASP A 553 30.60 -11.66 5.40
C ASP A 553 29.53 -10.77 6.06
N LEU A 554 28.56 -11.37 6.77
CA LEU A 554 27.50 -10.65 7.47
C LEU A 554 28.06 -9.69 8.54
N HIS A 555 29.12 -10.11 9.25
CA HIS A 555 29.81 -9.27 10.23
C HIS A 555 30.53 -8.11 9.54
N MET A 556 31.14 -8.36 8.38
CA MET A 556 31.89 -7.36 7.62
C MET A 556 30.98 -6.34 6.92
N ASP A 557 29.83 -6.77 6.39
CA ASP A 557 28.84 -5.90 5.76
C ASP A 557 28.16 -4.98 6.78
N TYR A 558 27.85 -5.46 7.98
CA TYR A 558 27.37 -4.59 9.06
C TYR A 558 28.34 -3.45 9.35
N ILE A 559 29.64 -3.75 9.51
CA ILE A 559 30.65 -2.72 9.79
C ILE A 559 30.80 -1.78 8.59
N MET A 560 30.82 -2.32 7.36
CA MET A 560 30.96 -1.53 6.14
C MET A 560 29.80 -0.53 6.00
N ALA A 561 28.56 -0.97 6.17
CA ALA A 561 27.39 -0.12 6.06
C ALA A 561 27.32 0.87 7.23
N ALA A 562 27.42 0.41 8.48
CA ALA A 562 27.30 1.26 9.67
C ALA A 562 28.38 2.37 9.72
N ALA A 563 29.61 2.07 9.30
CA ALA A 563 30.66 3.07 9.21
C ALA A 563 30.41 4.07 8.05
N ASN A 564 29.97 3.61 6.87
CA ASN A 564 29.69 4.50 5.72
C ASN A 564 28.55 5.48 6.03
N LEU A 565 27.50 5.01 6.70
CA LEU A 565 26.40 5.86 7.15
C LEU A 565 26.89 6.88 8.20
N LEU A 566 27.69 6.49 9.19
CA LEU A 566 28.27 7.46 10.13
C LEU A 566 29.16 8.49 9.40
N ALA A 567 30.00 8.06 8.45
CA ALA A 567 30.84 8.98 7.68
C ALA A 567 30.01 10.02 6.90
N GLN A 568 28.94 9.58 6.22
CA GLN A 568 27.97 10.46 5.55
C GLN A 568 27.34 11.46 6.53
N SER A 569 26.92 11.02 7.72
CA SER A 569 26.31 11.90 8.74
C SER A 569 27.19 13.07 9.19
N TYR A 570 28.52 12.94 9.09
CA TYR A 570 29.50 13.99 9.42
C TYR A 570 30.24 14.55 8.19
N GLY A 571 29.77 14.28 6.97
CA GLY A 571 30.36 14.78 5.73
C GLY A 571 31.78 14.25 5.43
N LEU A 572 32.16 13.10 5.99
CA LEU A 572 33.45 12.45 5.80
C LEU A 572 33.43 11.51 4.57
N PRO A 573 34.57 11.33 3.87
CA PRO A 573 34.67 10.34 2.80
C PRO A 573 34.60 8.91 3.37
N GLY A 574 33.67 8.12 2.85
CA GLY A 574 33.55 6.68 3.12
C GLY A 574 34.51 5.83 2.27
N SER A 575 34.43 4.51 2.43
CA SER A 575 35.18 3.54 1.62
C SER A 575 34.42 2.23 1.45
N THR A 576 34.62 1.56 0.31
CA THR A 576 34.08 0.23 0.00
C THR A 576 35.16 -0.87 0.00
N GLU A 577 36.43 -0.53 0.24
CA GLU A 577 37.51 -1.52 0.19
C GLU A 577 37.56 -2.42 1.43
N ARG A 578 36.91 -3.59 1.34
CA ARG A 578 36.98 -4.66 2.36
C ARG A 578 38.42 -5.03 2.76
N SER A 579 39.41 -4.87 1.88
CA SER A 579 40.83 -5.12 2.18
C SER A 579 41.47 -4.10 3.13
N VAL A 580 40.98 -2.86 3.13
CA VAL A 580 41.39 -1.80 4.06
C VAL A 580 40.65 -1.99 5.37
N LEU A 581 39.33 -2.21 5.32
CA LEU A 581 38.48 -2.49 6.48
C LEU A 581 39.04 -3.65 7.33
N THR A 582 39.42 -4.76 6.69
CA THR A 582 39.98 -5.93 7.38
C THR A 582 41.25 -5.62 8.17
N LYS A 583 42.11 -4.70 7.68
CA LYS A 583 43.33 -4.30 8.38
C LYS A 583 43.02 -3.42 9.60
N LEU A 584 42.15 -2.41 9.42
CA LEU A 584 41.74 -1.52 10.51
C LEU A 584 41.11 -2.30 11.67
N LEU A 585 40.32 -3.33 11.37
CA LEU A 585 39.68 -4.20 12.36
C LEU A 585 40.66 -5.06 13.19
N GLN A 586 41.92 -5.23 12.78
CA GLN A 586 42.92 -5.97 13.55
C GLN A 586 43.53 -5.13 14.69
N ASP A 587 43.60 -3.81 14.52
CA ASP A 587 44.18 -2.89 15.51
C ASP A 587 43.15 -2.29 16.50
N ILE A 588 41.85 -2.40 16.19
CA ILE A 588 40.76 -1.85 17.02
C ILE A 588 40.62 -2.61 18.34
N LYS A 589 40.91 -1.93 19.44
CA LYS A 589 40.74 -2.44 20.81
C LYS A 589 39.30 -2.28 21.27
N VAL A 590 38.65 -3.41 21.52
CA VAL A 590 37.28 -3.48 22.05
C VAL A 590 37.33 -3.58 23.58
N PRO A 591 36.59 -2.73 24.34
CA PRO A 591 36.54 -2.82 25.79
C PRO A 591 35.92 -4.12 26.30
N GLU A 592 36.47 -4.68 27.37
CA GLU A 592 35.88 -5.82 28.07
C GLU A 592 34.54 -5.43 28.72
N PHE A 593 33.53 -6.29 28.58
CA PHE A 593 32.21 -6.09 29.17
C PHE A 593 31.94 -7.04 30.34
N ILE A 594 31.55 -6.44 31.46
CA ILE A 594 31.11 -7.14 32.68
C ILE A 594 29.64 -6.75 32.94
N PRO A 595 28.70 -7.72 32.92
CA PRO A 595 27.30 -7.47 33.24
C PRO A 595 27.11 -6.84 34.63
N LYS A 596 26.14 -5.93 34.74
CA LYS A 596 25.86 -5.16 35.96
C LYS A 596 24.60 -5.67 36.64
N SER A 597 24.74 -6.07 37.90
CA SER A 597 23.59 -6.37 38.76
C SER A 597 22.79 -5.10 39.08
N GLY A 598 21.46 -5.21 39.06
CA GLY A 598 20.55 -4.09 39.33
C GLY A 598 20.10 -3.28 38.09
N VAL A 599 20.58 -3.63 36.89
CA VAL A 599 19.94 -3.20 35.64
C VAL A 599 18.53 -3.82 35.59
N LYS A 600 17.49 -3.00 35.34
CA LYS A 600 16.14 -3.50 35.09
C LYS A 600 15.90 -3.64 33.59
N ILE A 601 15.41 -4.80 33.19
CA ILE A 601 14.93 -5.10 31.83
C ILE A 601 13.45 -5.45 31.98
N HIS A 602 12.61 -4.82 31.16
CA HIS A 602 11.16 -4.99 31.21
C HIS A 602 10.72 -6.21 30.40
N VAL A 603 9.82 -7.00 30.99
CA VAL A 603 9.27 -8.23 30.39
C VAL A 603 7.93 -7.95 29.68
N SER A 604 7.25 -6.85 30.04
CA SER A 604 6.05 -6.38 29.33
C SER A 604 5.99 -4.85 29.21
N ASP A 605 5.28 -4.36 28.20
CA ASP A 605 5.14 -2.92 27.94
C ASP A 605 4.43 -2.18 29.10
N GLN A 606 3.61 -2.88 29.88
CA GLN A 606 2.97 -2.34 31.09
C GLN A 606 3.99 -1.96 32.17
N GLU A 607 5.03 -2.78 32.36
CA GLU A 607 6.13 -2.47 33.29
C GLU A 607 6.96 -1.28 32.81
N LEU A 608 7.24 -1.22 31.50
CA LEU A 608 8.01 -0.16 30.86
C LEU A 608 7.33 1.21 31.00
N GLN A 609 6.02 1.27 30.70
CA GLN A 609 5.20 2.47 30.88
C GLN A 609 5.19 2.93 32.36
N SER A 610 5.02 1.98 33.29
CA SER A 610 5.00 2.25 34.72
C SER A 610 6.33 2.80 35.25
N ALA A 611 7.47 2.34 34.72
CA ALA A 611 8.79 2.83 35.12
C ALA A 611 9.07 4.27 34.65
N ASN A 612 8.69 4.61 33.42
CA ASN A 612 8.96 5.92 32.82
C ASN A 612 8.30 7.09 33.58
N ALA A 613 7.17 6.85 34.27
CA ALA A 613 6.50 7.84 35.11
C ALA A 613 7.31 8.28 36.36
N SER A 614 8.37 7.52 36.74
CA SER A 614 9.08 7.69 38.01
C SER A 614 10.41 8.48 37.93
N ILE A 615 10.85 8.88 36.73
CA ILE A 615 12.21 9.38 36.50
C ILE A 615 12.34 10.88 36.87
N GLY A 616 13.11 11.15 37.93
CA GLY A 616 13.34 12.51 38.45
C GLY A 616 14.30 13.35 37.61
N LYS A 617 14.02 14.66 37.52
CA LYS A 617 14.74 15.64 36.68
C LYS A 617 16.22 15.88 37.07
N ARG A 618 17.13 15.01 36.63
CA ARG A 618 18.59 15.27 36.68
C ARG A 618 19.04 16.13 35.50
N ARG A 619 19.50 17.36 35.78
CA ARG A 619 20.12 18.26 34.79
C ARG A 619 21.61 17.94 34.63
N ARG A 620 22.03 17.53 33.43
CA ARG A 620 23.41 17.71 32.95
C ARG A 620 23.51 19.03 32.17
N ARG A 621 24.71 19.62 32.09
CA ARG A 621 25.02 20.71 31.14
C ARG A 621 25.67 20.10 29.91
N VAL A 622 25.25 20.51 28.72
CA VAL A 622 26.03 20.32 27.48
C VAL A 622 27.18 21.32 27.50
N ALA A 623 28.33 20.96 26.95
CA ALA A 623 29.44 21.88 26.73
C ALA A 623 29.14 22.82 25.54
N GLU A 624 29.83 23.95 25.46
CA GLU A 624 29.74 24.82 24.28
C GLU A 624 30.35 24.12 23.04
N PRO A 625 29.76 24.25 21.85
CA PRO A 625 30.20 23.52 20.65
C PRO A 625 31.60 23.96 20.20
N ILE A 626 32.43 22.97 19.85
CA ILE A 626 33.88 23.17 19.66
C ILE A 626 34.24 23.75 18.28
N CYS A 627 33.42 23.52 17.26
CA CYS A 627 33.59 24.12 15.93
C CYS A 627 32.27 24.12 15.13
N PHE A 628 32.29 24.70 13.93
CA PHE A 628 31.24 24.50 12.93
C PHE A 628 31.38 23.11 12.32
N VAL A 629 30.37 22.26 12.49
CA VAL A 629 30.37 20.86 12.04
C VAL A 629 29.38 20.69 10.88
N PRO A 630 29.79 20.07 9.76
CA PRO A 630 28.84 19.58 8.76
C PRO A 630 28.07 18.38 9.33
N LEU A 631 26.76 18.54 9.53
CA LEU A 631 25.86 17.48 9.98
C LEU A 631 24.82 17.19 8.88
N CYS A 632 24.65 15.92 8.53
CA CYS A 632 23.69 15.47 7.53
C CYS A 632 22.82 14.34 8.10
N PRO A 633 21.62 14.64 8.63
CA PRO A 633 20.68 13.61 9.06
C PRO A 633 20.29 12.74 7.86
N ILE A 634 20.46 11.42 7.97
CA ILE A 634 20.22 10.52 6.84
C ILE A 634 18.73 10.18 6.76
N GLU A 635 18.08 10.60 5.68
CA GLU A 635 16.73 10.18 5.35
C GLU A 635 16.73 8.80 4.70
N PHE A 636 15.86 7.90 5.19
CA PHE A 636 15.82 6.52 4.73
C PHE A 636 15.20 6.39 3.33
N GLU A 637 16.03 6.05 2.35
CA GLU A 637 15.58 5.55 1.04
C GLU A 637 15.90 4.06 0.88
N LYS A 638 14.89 3.26 0.51
CA LYS A 638 14.98 1.82 0.25
C LYS A 638 15.25 1.47 -1.21
N ASP A 639 14.87 2.36 -2.15
CA ASP A 639 14.82 2.07 -3.59
C ASP A 639 16.13 2.43 -4.34
N ASP A 640 17.11 3.02 -3.64
CA ASP A 640 18.50 3.16 -4.09
C ASP A 640 19.38 2.16 -3.31
N ASP A 641 20.09 1.30 -4.04
CA ASP A 641 20.92 0.23 -3.49
C ASP A 641 22.42 0.61 -3.38
N THR A 642 22.77 1.90 -3.53
CA THR A 642 24.16 2.41 -3.45
C THR A 642 24.47 3.21 -2.17
N ASN A 643 23.46 3.56 -1.38
CA ASN A 643 23.55 4.40 -0.18
C ASN A 643 23.86 3.66 1.15
N PHE A 644 23.95 2.33 1.12
CA PHE A 644 24.12 1.43 2.28
C PHE A 644 22.94 1.34 3.27
N HIS A 645 21.78 1.96 3.01
CA HIS A 645 20.62 1.93 3.91
C HIS A 645 20.08 0.50 4.09
N MET A 646 19.78 -0.17 2.97
CA MET A 646 19.28 -1.55 3.00
C MET A 646 20.36 -2.54 3.44
N ASP A 647 21.62 -2.29 3.10
CA ASP A 647 22.77 -3.10 3.53
C ASP A 647 22.92 -3.09 5.06
N PHE A 648 22.80 -1.92 5.70
CA PHE A 648 22.76 -1.81 7.16
C PHE A 648 21.56 -2.57 7.74
N ILE A 649 20.35 -2.37 7.22
CA ILE A 649 19.13 -2.98 7.78
C ILE A 649 19.16 -4.51 7.66
N VAL A 650 19.56 -5.05 6.49
CA VAL A 650 19.71 -6.50 6.28
C VAL A 650 20.74 -7.06 7.25
N ALA A 651 21.93 -6.45 7.32
CA ALA A 651 23.01 -6.95 8.17
C ALA A 651 22.65 -6.86 9.66
N ALA A 652 22.11 -5.73 10.12
CA ALA A 652 21.71 -5.53 11.51
C ALA A 652 20.59 -6.50 11.93
N SER A 653 19.57 -6.66 11.07
CA SER A 653 18.47 -7.58 11.32
C SER A 653 18.94 -9.02 11.38
N ASN A 654 19.77 -9.48 10.43
CA ASN A 654 20.21 -10.87 10.38
C ASN A 654 21.20 -11.22 11.50
N LEU A 655 22.04 -10.29 11.94
CA LEU A 655 22.86 -10.48 13.16
C LEU A 655 21.99 -10.65 14.41
N ARG A 656 20.93 -9.84 14.53
CA ARG A 656 19.95 -9.99 15.61
C ARG A 656 19.07 -11.23 15.45
N ALA A 657 18.87 -11.73 14.24
CA ALA A 657 18.19 -13.00 13.99
C ALA A 657 19.06 -14.17 14.48
N GLU A 658 20.36 -14.17 14.11
CA GLU A 658 21.36 -15.13 14.59
C GLU A 658 21.45 -15.15 16.12
N ASN A 659 21.43 -13.99 16.79
CA ASN A 659 21.41 -13.90 18.26
C ASN A 659 20.27 -14.68 18.95
N TYR A 660 19.13 -14.90 18.29
CA TYR A 660 17.93 -15.52 18.88
C TYR A 660 17.49 -16.78 18.10
N ASP A 661 18.39 -17.35 17.29
CA ASP A 661 18.16 -18.50 16.42
C ASP A 661 16.92 -18.33 15.50
N ILE A 662 16.71 -17.12 14.98
CA ILE A 662 15.63 -16.79 14.03
C ILE A 662 16.16 -16.96 12.60
N PRO A 663 15.42 -17.61 11.67
CA PRO A 663 15.84 -17.72 10.27
C PRO A 663 16.04 -16.33 9.61
N PRO A 664 17.19 -16.06 8.97
CA PRO A 664 17.49 -14.76 8.35
C PRO A 664 16.63 -14.48 7.10
N ALA A 665 16.54 -13.21 6.72
CA ALA A 665 15.93 -12.78 5.45
C ALA A 665 16.98 -12.35 4.42
N ASP A 666 16.67 -12.53 3.14
CA ASP A 666 17.41 -11.91 2.04
C ASP A 666 17.07 -10.41 1.88
N ARG A 667 17.83 -9.72 1.01
CA ARG A 667 17.63 -8.28 0.73
C ARG A 667 16.19 -7.98 0.26
N HIS A 668 15.57 -8.87 -0.50
CA HIS A 668 14.24 -8.67 -1.09
C HIS A 668 13.15 -8.74 -0.02
N LYS A 669 13.11 -9.79 0.82
CA LYS A 669 12.19 -9.86 1.98
C LYS A 669 12.47 -8.75 3.00
N SER A 670 13.73 -8.39 3.24
CA SER A 670 14.05 -7.26 4.12
C SER A 670 13.56 -5.91 3.58
N LYS A 671 13.72 -5.65 2.27
CA LYS A 671 13.27 -4.43 1.58
C LYS A 671 11.74 -4.31 1.56
N LEU A 672 11.02 -5.44 1.46
CA LEU A 672 9.56 -5.48 1.65
C LEU A 672 9.15 -4.93 3.02
N ILE A 673 9.66 -5.53 4.10
CA ILE A 673 9.20 -5.29 5.46
C ILE A 673 9.70 -3.94 6.00
N ALA A 674 11.02 -3.72 6.02
CA ALA A 674 11.62 -2.51 6.57
C ALA A 674 11.37 -1.26 5.69
N GLY A 675 11.14 -1.47 4.39
CA GLY A 675 10.71 -0.44 3.46
C GLY A 675 9.22 -0.11 3.50
N LYS A 676 8.42 -0.84 4.30
CA LYS A 676 6.94 -0.84 4.28
C LYS A 676 6.38 -0.82 2.85
N ILE A 677 6.92 -1.69 2.00
CA ILE A 677 6.54 -1.72 0.59
C ILE A 677 5.14 -2.34 0.46
N ILE A 678 4.20 -1.55 -0.07
CA ILE A 678 2.91 -2.04 -0.56
C ILE A 678 3.16 -2.82 -1.87
N PRO A 679 2.83 -4.12 -1.96
CA PRO A 679 2.84 -4.86 -3.22
C PRO A 679 1.81 -4.29 -4.21
N ALA A 680 2.16 -4.21 -5.49
CA ALA A 680 1.30 -3.59 -6.50
C ALA A 680 1.57 -4.17 -7.89
N ILE A 681 0.51 -4.31 -8.70
CA ILE A 681 0.58 -4.83 -10.07
C ILE A 681 -0.41 -4.06 -10.96
N ALA A 682 -0.04 -3.85 -12.22
CA ALA A 682 -0.76 -2.97 -13.15
C ALA A 682 -2.24 -3.35 -13.35
N THR A 683 -2.56 -4.64 -13.29
CA THR A 683 -3.93 -5.18 -13.41
C THR A 683 -4.87 -4.68 -12.32
N THR A 684 -4.47 -4.80 -11.05
CA THR A 684 -5.30 -4.37 -9.92
C THR A 684 -5.47 -2.85 -9.94
N THR A 685 -4.47 -2.10 -10.38
CA THR A 685 -4.56 -0.64 -10.55
C THR A 685 -5.50 -0.23 -11.70
N ALA A 686 -5.36 -0.82 -12.90
CA ALA A 686 -6.24 -0.54 -14.03
C ALA A 686 -7.70 -0.88 -13.69
N ALA A 687 -7.92 -2.04 -13.07
CA ALA A 687 -9.21 -2.45 -12.56
C ALA A 687 -9.77 -1.55 -11.44
N VAL A 688 -8.97 -1.02 -10.52
CA VAL A 688 -9.49 -0.06 -9.54
C VAL A 688 -9.93 1.23 -10.25
N VAL A 689 -9.15 1.71 -11.22
CA VAL A 689 -9.47 2.92 -12.00
C VAL A 689 -10.72 2.73 -12.87
N GLY A 690 -10.95 1.56 -13.47
CA GLY A 690 -12.14 1.29 -14.28
C GLY A 690 -13.46 1.43 -13.50
N LEU A 691 -13.50 0.96 -12.24
CA LEU A 691 -14.67 1.17 -11.36
C LEU A 691 -14.82 2.63 -10.92
N VAL A 692 -13.71 3.31 -10.59
CA VAL A 692 -13.72 4.75 -10.32
C VAL A 692 -14.32 5.53 -11.49
N CYS A 693 -14.01 5.15 -12.73
CA CYS A 693 -14.56 5.77 -13.94
C CYS A 693 -16.05 5.45 -14.18
N LEU A 694 -16.56 4.29 -13.74
CA LEU A 694 -18.01 3.99 -13.76
C LEU A 694 -18.79 4.92 -12.81
N GLU A 695 -18.33 5.06 -11.56
CA GLU A 695 -18.99 5.94 -10.58
C GLU A 695 -18.83 7.43 -10.95
N LEU A 696 -17.72 7.82 -11.62
CA LEU A 696 -17.54 9.17 -12.16
C LEU A 696 -18.64 9.56 -13.17
N LEU A 697 -19.11 8.63 -14.01
CA LEU A 697 -20.20 8.90 -14.95
C LEU A 697 -21.50 9.25 -14.22
N LYS A 698 -21.78 8.58 -13.09
CA LYS A 698 -22.95 8.83 -12.24
C LYS A 698 -22.87 10.20 -11.57
N ILE A 699 -21.68 10.58 -11.10
CA ILE A 699 -21.40 11.92 -10.55
C ILE A 699 -21.61 13.01 -11.60
N VAL A 700 -21.05 12.86 -12.80
CA VAL A 700 -21.17 13.88 -13.88
C VAL A 700 -22.60 13.99 -14.42
N GLN A 701 -23.39 12.91 -14.33
CA GLN A 701 -24.84 12.92 -14.62
C GLN A 701 -25.69 13.45 -13.44
N GLY A 702 -25.12 13.60 -12.24
CA GLY A 702 -25.81 14.11 -11.06
C GLY A 702 -26.81 13.12 -10.45
N HIS A 703 -26.50 11.82 -10.48
CA HIS A 703 -27.36 10.76 -9.92
C HIS A 703 -27.65 11.01 -8.43
N LYS A 704 -28.93 10.85 -8.05
CA LYS A 704 -29.45 11.26 -6.74
C LYS A 704 -29.84 10.07 -5.86
N LYS A 705 -29.98 8.87 -6.43
CA LYS A 705 -30.42 7.68 -5.72
C LYS A 705 -29.22 6.88 -5.23
N LEU A 706 -29.28 6.44 -3.97
CA LEU A 706 -28.20 5.70 -3.32
C LEU A 706 -27.92 4.36 -4.04
N GLU A 707 -29.00 3.67 -4.40
CA GLU A 707 -29.03 2.40 -5.17
C GLU A 707 -28.29 2.47 -6.53
N SER A 708 -28.19 3.66 -7.15
CA SER A 708 -27.46 3.87 -8.40
C SER A 708 -25.95 3.68 -8.22
N TYR A 709 -25.41 4.15 -7.10
CA TYR A 709 -23.98 4.10 -6.79
C TYR A 709 -23.55 2.72 -6.29
N LYS A 710 -22.27 2.37 -6.47
CA LYS A 710 -21.68 1.11 -5.98
C LYS A 710 -20.29 1.34 -5.37
N ASN A 711 -20.12 0.92 -4.12
CA ASN A 711 -18.80 0.63 -3.57
C ASN A 711 -18.34 -0.73 -4.10
N GLY A 712 -17.10 -0.83 -4.58
CA GLY A 712 -16.56 -2.04 -5.19
C GLY A 712 -15.44 -2.66 -4.35
N PHE A 713 -15.42 -3.99 -4.27
CA PHE A 713 -14.42 -4.78 -3.55
C PHE A 713 -14.00 -5.98 -4.41
N MET A 714 -12.70 -6.27 -4.47
CA MET A 714 -12.20 -7.40 -5.24
C MET A 714 -10.91 -8.01 -4.72
N ASN A 715 -10.73 -9.30 -5.00
CA ASN A 715 -9.45 -9.98 -4.90
C ASN A 715 -9.26 -10.87 -6.15
N LEU A 716 -8.40 -10.44 -7.05
CA LEU A 716 -8.14 -11.13 -8.31
C LEU A 716 -7.55 -12.53 -8.11
N ALA A 717 -6.95 -12.80 -6.95
CA ALA A 717 -6.39 -14.13 -6.66
C ALA A 717 -7.46 -15.22 -6.47
N LEU A 718 -8.68 -14.82 -6.07
CA LEU A 718 -9.84 -15.68 -5.79
C LEU A 718 -10.97 -15.51 -6.83
N PRO A 719 -10.67 -14.92 -8.00
CA PRO A 719 -11.60 -14.17 -8.85
C PRO A 719 -12.77 -13.48 -8.14
N PHE A 720 -12.55 -12.93 -6.94
CA PHE A 720 -13.62 -12.35 -6.14
C PHE A 720 -13.95 -10.94 -6.62
N PHE A 721 -15.23 -10.69 -6.88
CA PHE A 721 -15.81 -9.38 -7.13
C PHE A 721 -17.09 -9.26 -6.29
N GLY A 722 -17.20 -8.19 -5.52
CA GLY A 722 -18.37 -7.88 -4.71
C GLY A 722 -18.65 -6.38 -4.74
N PHE A 723 -19.92 -6.03 -4.83
CA PHE A 723 -20.37 -4.64 -4.86
C PHE A 723 -21.45 -4.42 -3.80
N SER A 724 -21.43 -3.26 -3.15
CA SER A 724 -22.48 -2.84 -2.22
C SER A 724 -23.00 -1.46 -2.61
N GLU A 725 -24.24 -1.18 -2.24
CA GLU A 725 -24.71 0.19 -2.11
C GLU A 725 -23.81 0.94 -1.08
N PRO A 726 -23.50 2.23 -1.28
CA PRO A 726 -22.81 3.03 -0.26
C PRO A 726 -23.70 3.24 0.98
N ILE A 727 -23.10 3.37 2.16
CA ILE A 727 -23.87 3.65 3.37
C ILE A 727 -24.40 5.09 3.32
N ALA A 728 -25.69 5.27 3.59
CA ALA A 728 -26.34 6.58 3.65
C ALA A 728 -25.77 7.46 4.77
N ALA A 729 -25.73 8.78 4.56
CA ALA A 729 -25.26 9.73 5.57
C ALA A 729 -26.05 9.57 6.89
N PRO A 730 -25.41 9.25 8.03
CA PRO A 730 -26.12 9.04 9.29
C PRO A 730 -26.91 10.29 9.70
N LYS A 731 -28.20 10.10 9.99
CA LYS A 731 -29.09 11.15 10.49
C LYS A 731 -29.10 11.16 12.01
N HIS A 732 -28.93 12.35 12.59
CA HIS A 732 -28.90 12.57 14.02
C HIS A 732 -29.99 13.57 14.44
N LYS A 733 -30.50 13.45 15.68
CA LYS A 733 -31.47 14.35 16.33
C LYS A 733 -30.86 14.97 17.59
N VAL A 734 -31.17 16.23 17.91
CA VAL A 734 -30.47 16.92 19.01
C VAL A 734 -31.05 16.44 20.33
N THR A 735 -30.25 15.68 21.06
CA THR A 735 -30.61 15.21 22.40
C THR A 735 -29.77 15.91 23.46
N ASN A 736 -30.32 16.02 24.67
CA ASN A 736 -29.64 16.61 25.84
C ASN A 736 -28.25 15.99 26.11
N SER A 737 -27.99 14.74 25.69
CA SER A 737 -26.68 14.10 25.91
C SER A 737 -25.53 14.75 25.14
N ILE A 738 -25.80 15.31 23.95
CA ILE A 738 -24.76 15.97 23.12
C ILE A 738 -24.32 17.27 23.81
N VAL A 739 -25.27 18.07 24.29
CA VAL A 739 -25.02 19.32 25.03
C VAL A 739 -24.20 19.04 26.30
N GLN A 740 -24.52 17.97 27.03
CA GLN A 740 -23.76 17.56 28.22
C GLN A 740 -22.34 17.05 27.87
N HIS A 741 -22.17 16.30 26.77
CA HIS A 741 -20.87 15.79 26.37
C HIS A 741 -19.87 16.92 26.08
N TYR A 742 -20.26 17.92 25.27
CA TYR A 742 -19.40 19.07 25.00
C TYR A 742 -19.17 19.96 26.23
N SER A 743 -20.17 20.11 27.10
CA SER A 743 -20.01 20.81 28.40
C SER A 743 -18.89 20.21 29.25
N SER A 744 -18.72 18.88 29.23
CA SER A 744 -17.70 18.19 30.04
C SER A 744 -16.26 18.41 29.56
N ARG A 745 -16.05 18.65 28.26
CA ARG A 745 -14.71 18.80 27.65
C ARG A 745 -14.21 20.24 27.59
N ALA A 746 -15.10 21.23 27.65
CA ALA A 746 -14.74 22.62 27.38
C ALA A 746 -13.84 23.27 28.45
N GLY A 747 -13.81 22.77 29.69
CA GLY A 747 -12.96 23.26 30.79
C GLY A 747 -13.29 24.67 31.33
N VAL A 748 -14.12 25.45 30.63
CA VAL A 748 -14.60 26.77 31.06
C VAL A 748 -15.85 26.60 31.94
N PRO A 749 -15.94 27.28 33.10
CA PRO A 749 -17.16 27.32 33.93
C PRO A 749 -18.21 28.28 33.32
N LEU A 750 -18.60 28.03 32.06
CA LEU A 750 -19.78 28.63 31.45
C LEU A 750 -21.02 27.86 31.95
N ASN A 751 -21.94 28.56 32.60
CA ASN A 751 -23.17 27.96 33.13
C ASN A 751 -24.18 27.67 32.00
N MET A 752 -23.90 26.68 31.14
CA MET A 752 -24.74 26.37 29.98
C MET A 752 -26.19 26.00 30.35
N ASN A 753 -26.46 25.62 31.60
CA ASN A 753 -27.82 25.43 32.11
C ASN A 753 -28.69 26.70 32.05
N GLU A 754 -28.09 27.90 32.06
CA GLU A 754 -28.85 29.15 31.88
C GLU A 754 -29.04 29.53 30.41
N LEU A 755 -28.19 29.03 29.51
CA LEU A 755 -28.29 29.23 28.05
C LEU A 755 -29.36 28.32 27.41
N PHE A 756 -29.53 27.10 27.92
CA PHE A 756 -30.46 26.09 27.38
C PHE A 756 -31.74 25.94 28.23
N ASN A 757 -32.40 27.06 28.55
CA ASN A 757 -33.62 27.05 29.35
C ASN A 757 -34.83 26.45 28.59
N THR A 758 -35.81 25.94 29.35
CA THR A 758 -36.66 24.78 28.99
C THR A 758 -37.56 24.84 27.74
N CYS A 759 -37.66 25.96 27.01
CA CYS A 759 -38.29 25.96 25.68
C CYS A 759 -37.31 25.61 24.54
N PHE A 760 -36.07 26.11 24.60
CA PHE A 760 -35.10 26.13 23.49
C PHE A 760 -34.74 24.75 22.90
N LEU A 761 -34.86 23.69 23.71
CA LEU A 761 -34.48 22.34 23.30
C LEU A 761 -35.60 21.59 22.57
N SER A 762 -36.87 21.97 22.76
CA SER A 762 -38.02 21.11 22.41
C SER A 762 -38.19 20.83 20.91
N GLN A 763 -37.99 21.83 20.04
CA GLN A 763 -38.17 21.68 18.60
C GLN A 763 -36.95 21.08 17.87
N TYR A 764 -35.75 21.18 18.46
CA TYR A 764 -34.54 20.63 17.83
C TYR A 764 -34.42 19.09 17.95
N TYR A 765 -35.34 18.45 18.68
CA TYR A 765 -35.57 16.99 18.60
C TYR A 765 -36.19 16.57 17.25
N GLU A 766 -36.88 17.47 16.54
CA GLU A 766 -37.57 17.16 15.28
C GLU A 766 -36.65 17.26 14.05
N ILE A 767 -35.65 18.14 14.07
CA ILE A 767 -34.74 18.41 12.96
C ILE A 767 -33.63 17.33 12.90
N ASP A 768 -33.61 16.56 11.81
CA ASP A 768 -32.49 15.68 11.45
C ASP A 768 -31.35 16.51 10.84
N TRP A 769 -30.09 16.20 11.17
CA TRP A 769 -28.91 16.62 10.39
C TRP A 769 -27.94 15.45 10.12
N THR A 770 -27.04 15.67 9.17
CA THR A 770 -26.01 14.74 8.71
C THR A 770 -24.61 15.38 8.79
N LEU A 771 -23.57 14.63 8.40
CA LEU A 771 -22.19 15.16 8.32
C LEU A 771 -21.99 16.31 7.31
N TRP A 772 -22.95 16.53 6.39
CA TRP A 772 -22.88 17.53 5.31
C TRP A 772 -23.46 18.90 5.68
N ASP A 773 -24.21 18.95 6.78
CA ASP A 773 -24.95 20.12 7.25
C ASP A 773 -24.10 21.02 8.15
N ARG A 774 -24.28 22.35 8.03
CA ARG A 774 -23.60 23.34 8.89
C ARG A 774 -24.39 24.65 8.94
N PHE A 775 -24.06 25.48 9.93
CA PHE A 775 -24.54 26.86 10.02
C PHE A 775 -23.59 27.82 9.29
N GLU A 776 -24.07 28.46 8.23
CA GLU A 776 -23.30 29.47 7.47
C GLU A 776 -23.41 30.85 8.15
N VAL A 777 -22.50 31.15 9.08
CA VAL A 777 -22.52 32.41 9.85
C VAL A 777 -21.60 33.46 9.21
N LYS A 778 -22.18 34.56 8.72
CA LYS A 778 -21.41 35.68 8.15
C LYS A 778 -20.70 36.46 9.26
N GLY A 779 -19.40 36.22 9.41
CA GLY A 779 -18.57 36.86 10.44
C GLY A 779 -18.40 38.39 10.29
N ILE A 780 -18.53 38.94 9.08
CA ILE A 780 -18.50 40.39 8.85
C ILE A 780 -19.93 40.91 8.65
N GLN A 781 -20.27 41.97 9.40
CA GLN A 781 -21.59 42.61 9.36
C GLN A 781 -21.70 43.64 8.23
N SER A 782 -22.92 44.11 7.94
CA SER A 782 -23.16 45.16 6.95
C SER A 782 -22.55 46.53 7.30
N SER A 783 -22.06 46.71 8.54
CA SER A 783 -21.24 47.85 8.96
C SER A 783 -19.77 47.76 8.55
N GLY A 784 -19.31 46.57 8.13
CA GLY A 784 -17.89 46.24 7.96
C GLY A 784 -17.18 45.80 9.25
N GLU A 785 -17.88 45.78 10.39
CA GLU A 785 -17.35 45.29 11.66
C GLU A 785 -17.50 43.77 11.79
N GLU A 786 -16.60 43.14 12.56
CA GLU A 786 -16.67 41.71 12.88
C GLU A 786 -17.77 41.43 13.91
N MET A 787 -18.49 40.32 13.75
CA MET A 787 -19.56 39.89 14.63
C MET A 787 -19.03 39.57 16.02
N THR A 788 -19.41 40.37 17.02
CA THR A 788 -19.03 40.11 18.41
C THR A 788 -19.61 38.78 18.91
N LEU A 789 -18.92 38.12 19.85
CA LEU A 789 -19.39 36.88 20.48
C LEU A 789 -20.83 36.99 21.01
N ARG A 790 -21.24 38.16 21.50
CA ARG A 790 -22.63 38.39 21.93
C ARG A 790 -23.60 38.32 20.75
N GLN A 791 -23.30 39.00 19.65
CA GLN A 791 -24.14 38.95 18.44
C GLN A 791 -24.16 37.57 17.80
N PHE A 792 -23.08 36.78 17.91
CA PHE A 792 -23.08 35.36 17.51
C PHE A 792 -24.03 34.52 18.36
N LEU A 793 -23.96 34.65 19.70
CA LEU A 793 -24.86 33.96 20.62
C LEU A 793 -26.32 34.40 20.46
N ASP A 794 -26.57 35.67 20.16
CA ASP A 794 -27.91 36.23 19.94
C ASP A 794 -28.44 35.89 18.52
N TYR A 795 -27.58 35.75 17.51
CA TYR A 795 -27.91 35.24 16.16
C TYR A 795 -28.48 33.82 16.22
N PHE A 796 -27.83 32.93 16.98
CA PHE A 796 -28.36 31.58 17.17
C PHE A 796 -29.72 31.59 17.87
N LYS A 797 -29.92 32.38 18.93
CA LYS A 797 -31.25 32.51 19.56
C LYS A 797 -32.32 32.96 18.57
N VAL A 798 -32.04 33.99 17.77
CA VAL A 798 -33.02 34.54 16.82
C VAL A 798 -33.32 33.58 15.67
N ILE A 799 -32.36 32.80 15.16
CA ILE A 799 -32.64 31.76 14.15
C ILE A 799 -33.37 30.56 14.76
N LEU A 800 -33.10 30.22 16.01
CA LEU A 800 -33.86 29.19 16.75
C LEU A 800 -35.31 29.64 16.98
N ASP A 801 -35.55 30.91 17.33
CA ASP A 801 -36.90 31.49 17.46
C ASP A 801 -37.63 31.63 16.11
N ALA A 802 -36.90 31.85 15.00
CA ALA A 802 -37.47 32.10 13.66
C ALA A 802 -37.97 30.86 12.91
N HIS A 803 -37.82 29.66 13.48
CA HIS A 803 -38.39 28.40 12.97
C HIS A 803 -39.62 27.92 13.76
N CYS A 804 -40.22 28.78 14.59
CA CYS A 804 -41.53 28.56 15.25
C CYS A 804 -42.73 28.87 14.34
#